data_AF-A0A1V5FNW2-F1
#
_entry.id   AF-A0A1V5FNW2-F1
#
_cell.length_a   1.000
_cell.length_b   1.000
_cell.length_c   1.000
_cell.angle_alpha   90.00
_cell.angle_beta   90.00
_cell.angle_gamma   90.00
#
_symmetry.space_group_name_H-M   'P 1'
#
loop_
_entity.id
_entity.type
_entity.pdbx_description
1 polymer ?
#
loop_
_entity_poly.entity_id
_entity_poly.type
_entity_poly.pdbx_seq_one_letter_code
_entity_poly.pdbx_strand_id
1 'polypeptide(L)'
;MSSPFRVFVYALVAAVLAAPIAAVEPASTPPVVPLGLDAYLQWEKWPLQRLGVRSYMRSTYDRSGGNQSADASHYLYQEAEDFNVALDELGPGVLYFKRTNHWHGSPWHYEVDGTDHIVQESSTADPLNPVADSVFLPEAPFPNPLTWTWSVTRGADLMWVPIMFEQQLRIAYSRTHYGTGYFILHKLLPGIALSRPLRSWSIQEIPDPAVLDLINRSGTDIAPADTLIQEAGDLSLAAGGTLPVAQIQGPATLRALKFTLPLDRALDLERVRLRITWDGRAQPSVDAPLCLFFGAGTFYNRDGREWLVKAFPVSIRQTADELQLACYFPMPFFREARIELADVPASEAEIGYEIRAEHYDGPSNHVGYFHATYRDHPDPEPGVDLVYLDTREVEGGGDWTGAFVGSSFIFSHHAILGTLEGDPRFFFDESQTPSYGTGTEEWGGGGDYWGGRTMTLPFAGHPVGAPNPDAAHNDRDRIESAYRFLLADLMPFGKRAIIRNEHGALNDSREHYESVVYWYGLPGASLVRTDVLDVGDPADEAAHDYVSPDATAPYRFSSRYEWGPTAVELTAPNRPEANPASYAEFSFHLPAAGEYSLWVHGRAERPFVTSDAFWVQFDGEIGTPAFTAAANGINGLGNWLDGHPGELDYRWSSGMPNAVPQVMRFAEPGTHTLRIQPRHRGHFLDEIRLTPVNAVPLNDQPADALAEAAVAAAAVVLRAEDARTLAGAYRLLDDRGARAGKALYIPSETREVVPVQTKDGRRTDGTSEFTLRIDPDNHGVMLRRTLDYQYPNQRARIWIAAVGEDGNPGDWREAGVWYEAGADTHLYSDPPGELDPTRKTLQTSGRRFRDSEFLIPLELTRGQSAIRVRAEFWPLERSLWPGQEFPHRTTWTELEYQAWSYVMPPDPSANDD
;
A
#
# COMPACT_ATOMS: atom_id res chain seq x y z
N MET A 1 -60.03 -42.82 -66.81
CA MET A 1 -60.34 -41.89 -65.71
C MET A 1 -60.43 -42.69 -64.42
N SER A 2 -59.36 -42.69 -63.63
CA SER A 2 -59.28 -43.30 -62.30
C SER A 2 -58.02 -42.78 -61.60
N SER A 3 -58.15 -42.35 -60.35
CA SER A 3 -57.18 -41.62 -59.52
C SER A 3 -57.19 -42.19 -58.09
N PRO A 4 -56.06 -42.25 -57.35
CA PRO A 4 -56.09 -42.60 -55.92
C PRO A 4 -55.70 -41.46 -54.96
N PHE A 5 -56.17 -41.68 -53.72
CA PHE A 5 -56.28 -40.80 -52.56
C PHE A 5 -55.09 -40.92 -51.58
N ARG A 6 -54.94 -39.90 -50.72
CA ARG A 6 -53.99 -39.80 -49.61
C ARG A 6 -54.57 -40.33 -48.28
N VAL A 7 -53.72 -40.90 -47.42
CA VAL A 7 -53.94 -41.10 -45.97
C VAL A 7 -52.68 -40.64 -45.23
N PHE A 8 -52.87 -39.89 -44.13
CA PHE A 8 -51.84 -39.42 -43.21
C PHE A 8 -51.79 -40.34 -41.98
N VAL A 9 -50.59 -40.74 -41.53
CA VAL A 9 -50.32 -41.36 -40.23
C VAL A 9 -49.14 -40.63 -39.60
N TYR A 10 -49.30 -40.18 -38.35
CA TYR A 10 -48.24 -39.57 -37.53
C TYR A 10 -47.37 -40.67 -36.90
N ALA A 11 -46.05 -40.51 -36.94
CA ALA A 11 -45.10 -41.25 -36.12
C ALA A 11 -44.20 -40.25 -35.38
N LEU A 12 -44.24 -40.32 -34.04
CA LEU A 12 -43.41 -39.58 -33.11
C LEU A 12 -42.06 -40.30 -32.97
N VAL A 13 -40.93 -39.63 -33.20
CA VAL A 13 -39.58 -40.16 -32.89
C VAL A 13 -38.97 -39.22 -31.86
N ALA A 14 -38.70 -39.76 -30.66
CA ALA A 14 -37.95 -39.08 -29.62
C ALA A 14 -36.45 -39.13 -29.96
N ALA A 15 -35.81 -37.96 -30.09
CA ALA A 15 -34.37 -37.83 -30.15
C ALA A 15 -33.86 -37.46 -28.74
N VAL A 16 -33.09 -38.36 -28.13
CA VAL A 16 -32.33 -38.08 -26.91
C VAL A 16 -31.05 -37.36 -27.33
N LEU A 17 -30.94 -36.07 -27.00
CA LEU A 17 -29.70 -35.30 -27.10
C LEU A 17 -28.80 -35.68 -25.92
N ALA A 18 -27.68 -36.35 -26.19
CA ALA A 18 -26.60 -36.52 -25.22
C ALA A 18 -25.83 -35.19 -25.13
N ALA A 19 -25.75 -34.61 -23.93
CA ALA A 19 -24.90 -33.46 -23.66
C ALA A 19 -23.41 -33.84 -23.80
N PRO A 20 -22.54 -32.95 -24.30
CA PRO A 20 -21.11 -33.21 -24.36
C PRO A 20 -20.55 -33.26 -22.93
N ILE A 21 -19.89 -34.37 -22.59
CA ILE A 21 -19.07 -34.47 -21.38
C ILE A 21 -17.87 -33.55 -21.61
N ALA A 22 -17.75 -32.47 -20.83
CA ALA A 22 -16.55 -31.64 -20.82
C ALA A 22 -15.37 -32.50 -20.37
N ALA A 23 -14.30 -32.56 -21.18
CA ALA A 23 -13.09 -33.26 -20.80
C ALA A 23 -12.40 -32.51 -19.65
N VAL A 24 -12.00 -33.23 -18.59
CA VAL A 24 -11.16 -32.68 -17.51
C VAL A 24 -9.82 -32.23 -18.09
N GLU A 25 -9.42 -30.99 -17.83
CA GLU A 25 -8.13 -30.46 -18.28
C GLU A 25 -6.97 -31.22 -17.60
N PRO A 26 -5.89 -31.56 -18.34
CA PRO A 26 -4.75 -32.27 -17.76
C PRO A 26 -3.95 -31.37 -16.81
N ALA A 27 -3.49 -31.94 -15.68
CA ALA A 27 -2.72 -31.25 -14.63
C ALA A 27 -1.40 -30.60 -15.10
N SER A 28 -0.92 -30.93 -16.30
CA SER A 28 0.29 -30.39 -16.91
C SER A 28 0.06 -29.11 -17.73
N THR A 29 -1.20 -28.66 -17.86
CA THR A 29 -1.55 -27.48 -18.67
C THR A 29 -2.10 -26.41 -17.75
N PRO A 30 -1.63 -25.14 -17.86
CA PRO A 30 -2.18 -24.05 -17.08
C PRO A 30 -3.69 -23.89 -17.31
N PRO A 31 -4.46 -23.57 -16.25
CA PRO A 31 -5.90 -23.39 -16.38
C PRO A 31 -6.26 -22.13 -17.19
N VAL A 32 -7.44 -22.14 -17.81
CA VAL A 32 -8.00 -20.96 -18.49
C VAL A 32 -8.26 -19.83 -17.49
N VAL A 33 -7.64 -18.67 -17.72
CA VAL A 33 -7.77 -17.49 -16.86
C VAL A 33 -9.07 -16.73 -17.18
N PRO A 34 -9.97 -16.51 -16.19
CA PRO A 34 -11.12 -15.62 -16.35
C PRO A 34 -10.68 -14.17 -16.63
N LEU A 35 -11.20 -13.56 -17.70
CA LEU A 35 -10.82 -12.22 -18.14
C LEU A 35 -12.01 -11.24 -18.18
N GLY A 36 -11.78 -9.99 -17.79
CA GLY A 36 -12.79 -8.94 -17.79
C GLY A 36 -13.97 -9.33 -16.90
N LEU A 37 -15.20 -9.22 -17.43
CA LEU A 37 -16.41 -9.55 -16.68
C LEU A 37 -16.55 -11.04 -16.31
N ASP A 38 -15.85 -11.96 -17.01
CA ASP A 38 -15.84 -13.37 -16.62
C ASP A 38 -15.22 -13.58 -15.24
N ALA A 39 -14.31 -12.71 -14.81
CA ALA A 39 -13.69 -12.80 -13.49
C ALA A 39 -14.70 -12.62 -12.34
N TYR A 40 -15.81 -11.93 -12.59
CA TYR A 40 -16.93 -11.83 -11.65
C TYR A 40 -17.89 -13.02 -11.76
N LEU A 41 -18.28 -13.38 -12.99
CA LEU A 41 -19.27 -14.43 -13.22
C LEU A 41 -18.75 -15.83 -12.88
N GLN A 42 -17.45 -16.06 -13.04
CA GLN A 42 -16.76 -17.32 -12.73
C GLN A 42 -16.08 -17.25 -11.35
N TRP A 43 -16.74 -16.66 -10.35
CA TRP A 43 -16.17 -16.48 -9.02
C TRP A 43 -15.90 -17.81 -8.29
N GLU A 44 -16.47 -18.94 -8.75
CA GLU A 44 -16.05 -20.27 -8.31
C GLU A 44 -14.57 -20.57 -8.63
N LYS A 45 -14.00 -19.87 -9.62
CA LYS A 45 -12.59 -19.95 -10.00
C LYS A 45 -11.72 -18.90 -9.30
N TRP A 46 -12.18 -18.30 -8.21
CA TRP A 46 -11.35 -17.43 -7.37
C TRP A 46 -10.06 -18.11 -6.87
N PRO A 47 -10.08 -19.41 -6.47
CA PRO A 47 -8.87 -20.11 -6.02
C PRO A 47 -7.89 -20.47 -7.14
N LEU A 48 -8.27 -20.28 -8.40
CA LEU A 48 -7.54 -20.79 -9.56
C LEU A 48 -6.21 -20.04 -9.74
N GLN A 49 -5.12 -20.78 -9.98
CA GLN A 49 -3.80 -20.23 -10.29
C GLN A 49 -3.86 -19.35 -11.56
N ARG A 50 -3.06 -18.27 -11.57
CA ARG A 50 -3.05 -17.24 -12.63
C ARG A 50 -1.67 -17.16 -13.31
N LEU A 51 -1.20 -18.28 -13.84
CA LEU A 51 0.09 -18.34 -14.53
C LEU A 51 0.09 -17.39 -15.74
N GLY A 52 1.16 -16.61 -15.91
CA GLY A 52 1.26 -15.60 -16.97
C GLY A 52 0.45 -14.32 -16.73
N VAL A 53 -0.11 -14.11 -15.54
CA VAL A 53 -0.72 -12.83 -15.14
C VAL A 53 0.17 -12.14 -14.10
N ARG A 54 0.45 -10.85 -14.30
CA ARG A 54 1.10 -9.98 -13.31
C ARG A 54 0.14 -8.89 -12.89
N SER A 55 0.05 -8.61 -11.60
CA SER A 55 -0.74 -7.48 -11.10
C SER A 55 0.18 -6.37 -10.59
N TYR A 56 -0.24 -5.13 -10.82
CA TYR A 56 0.41 -3.94 -10.30
C TYR A 56 -0.61 -3.03 -9.64
N MET A 57 -0.20 -2.40 -8.55
CA MET A 57 -0.87 -1.20 -8.03
C MET A 57 0.05 0.00 -8.30
N ARG A 58 -0.50 1.03 -8.96
CA ARG A 58 0.16 2.29 -9.27
C ARG A 58 -0.67 3.42 -8.69
N SER A 59 -0.04 4.51 -8.30
CA SER A 59 -0.76 5.62 -7.67
C SER A 59 -0.07 6.97 -7.89
N THR A 60 -0.69 8.01 -7.35
CA THR A 60 -0.15 9.38 -7.32
C THR A 60 0.80 9.64 -6.16
N TYR A 61 1.32 8.59 -5.52
CA TYR A 61 2.17 8.66 -4.34
C TYR A 61 3.36 9.62 -4.43
N ASP A 62 3.76 10.12 -3.27
CA ASP A 62 4.96 10.90 -3.07
C ASP A 62 6.20 10.02 -3.27
N ARG A 63 6.77 10.14 -4.47
CA ARG A 63 7.99 9.43 -4.89
C ARG A 63 9.20 9.71 -4.00
N SER A 64 9.18 10.75 -3.15
CA SER A 64 10.21 10.98 -2.14
C SER A 64 10.14 10.00 -0.96
N GLY A 65 9.04 9.24 -0.87
CA GLY A 65 8.68 8.34 0.22
C GLY A 65 8.24 9.08 1.49
N GLY A 66 7.79 10.33 1.35
CA GLY A 66 7.07 11.05 2.38
C GLY A 66 5.58 10.82 2.23
N ASN A 67 4.78 11.78 2.71
CA ASN A 67 3.35 11.86 2.45
C ASN A 67 2.99 13.32 2.16
N GLN A 68 3.48 13.84 1.03
CA GLN A 68 3.21 15.22 0.66
C GLN A 68 1.77 15.37 0.13
N SER A 69 0.94 16.10 0.89
CA SER A 69 -0.47 16.34 0.54
C SER A 69 -1.30 15.04 0.42
N ALA A 70 -1.17 14.11 1.37
CA ALA A 70 -1.90 12.83 1.35
C ALA A 70 -1.66 12.08 0.02
N ASP A 71 -0.40 12.03 -0.41
CA ASP A 71 0.02 11.37 -1.65
C ASP A 71 -0.73 11.84 -2.91
N ALA A 72 -1.23 13.08 -2.89
CA ALA A 72 -1.99 13.69 -3.95
C ALA A 72 -1.10 14.34 -5.01
N SER A 73 -1.55 14.26 -6.27
CA SER A 73 -1.08 15.16 -7.33
C SER A 73 0.38 15.04 -7.77
N HIS A 74 1.01 13.87 -7.58
CA HIS A 74 2.31 13.56 -8.18
C HIS A 74 2.15 12.85 -9.54
N TYR A 75 2.09 13.64 -10.61
CA TYR A 75 1.89 13.18 -11.99
C TYR A 75 3.21 12.81 -12.67
N LEU A 76 3.19 11.78 -13.53
CA LEU A 76 4.36 11.33 -14.29
C LEU A 76 4.89 12.44 -15.21
N TYR A 77 3.98 13.14 -15.89
CA TYR A 77 4.22 14.29 -16.77
C TYR A 77 2.87 14.92 -17.18
N GLN A 78 2.89 16.08 -17.84
CA GLN A 78 1.71 16.78 -18.36
C GLN A 78 1.83 17.00 -19.86
N GLU A 79 0.77 16.73 -20.63
CA GLU A 79 0.75 17.00 -22.08
C GLU A 79 -0.04 18.26 -22.42
N ALA A 80 -1.10 18.55 -21.65
CA ALA A 80 -1.90 19.76 -21.73
C ALA A 80 -2.39 20.14 -20.32
N GLU A 81 -2.91 21.35 -20.17
CA GLU A 81 -3.39 21.85 -18.87
C GLU A 81 -4.45 20.92 -18.24
N ASP A 82 -5.29 20.34 -19.09
CA ASP A 82 -6.34 19.38 -18.78
C ASP A 82 -5.94 17.91 -19.03
N PHE A 83 -4.65 17.62 -19.21
CA PHE A 83 -4.14 16.26 -19.45
C PHE A 83 -2.87 15.98 -18.64
N ASN A 84 -3.07 15.73 -17.35
CA ASN A 84 -2.02 15.45 -16.36
C ASN A 84 -1.92 13.94 -16.11
N VAL A 85 -0.86 13.28 -16.59
CA VAL A 85 -0.81 11.82 -16.67
C VAL A 85 -0.46 11.19 -15.32
N ALA A 86 -1.38 10.41 -14.77
CA ALA A 86 -1.23 9.65 -13.53
C ALA A 86 -0.83 8.18 -13.76
N LEU A 87 -1.22 7.60 -14.91
CA LEU A 87 -0.88 6.24 -15.31
C LEU A 87 -0.52 6.20 -16.80
N ASP A 88 0.54 5.48 -17.17
CA ASP A 88 0.95 5.23 -18.56
C ASP A 88 1.56 3.83 -18.68
N GLU A 89 0.77 2.86 -19.15
CA GLU A 89 1.07 1.43 -19.11
C GLU A 89 0.99 0.81 -20.52
N LEU A 90 2.10 0.24 -21.00
CA LEU A 90 2.21 -0.34 -22.34
C LEU A 90 2.13 -1.87 -22.32
N GLY A 91 1.53 -2.46 -23.34
CA GLY A 91 1.31 -3.89 -23.52
C GLY A 91 -0.09 -4.36 -23.11
N PRO A 92 -0.49 -5.58 -23.46
CA PRO A 92 -1.83 -6.10 -23.21
C PRO A 92 -2.15 -6.19 -21.72
N GLY A 93 -3.34 -5.73 -21.33
CA GLY A 93 -3.75 -5.74 -19.93
C GLY A 93 -5.19 -5.32 -19.68
N VAL A 94 -5.54 -5.26 -18.39
CA VAL A 94 -6.85 -4.84 -17.90
C VAL A 94 -6.67 -3.97 -16.67
N LEU A 95 -7.23 -2.77 -16.66
CA LEU A 95 -7.45 -2.01 -15.43
C LEU A 95 -8.72 -2.55 -14.77
N TYR A 96 -8.59 -3.09 -13.57
CA TYR A 96 -9.72 -3.67 -12.83
C TYR A 96 -10.26 -2.75 -11.74
N PHE A 97 -9.43 -1.85 -11.23
CA PHE A 97 -9.85 -0.94 -10.18
C PHE A 97 -9.19 0.43 -10.32
N LYS A 98 -9.98 1.48 -10.11
CA LYS A 98 -9.51 2.84 -9.89
C LYS A 98 -10.22 3.43 -8.67
N ARG A 99 -9.45 4.13 -7.83
CA ARG A 99 -9.97 5.01 -6.79
C ARG A 99 -9.46 6.44 -7.00
N THR A 100 -10.33 7.42 -6.81
CA THR A 100 -9.99 8.85 -6.71
C THR A 100 -10.63 9.46 -5.47
N ASN A 101 -10.01 10.48 -4.88
CA ASN A 101 -10.67 11.25 -3.82
C ASN A 101 -11.74 12.15 -4.44
N HIS A 102 -13.00 12.02 -4.02
CA HIS A 102 -14.17 12.67 -4.63
C HIS A 102 -14.14 12.72 -6.18
N TRP A 103 -14.62 13.83 -6.75
CA TRP A 103 -14.50 14.18 -8.17
C TRP A 103 -13.15 14.82 -8.52
N HIS A 104 -12.16 14.82 -7.60
CA HIS A 104 -10.89 15.47 -7.86
C HIS A 104 -10.18 14.84 -9.05
N GLY A 105 -9.56 15.70 -9.86
CA GLY A 105 -8.99 15.31 -11.14
C GLY A 105 -9.99 15.17 -12.28
N SER A 106 -11.29 15.10 -12.01
CA SER A 106 -12.33 14.98 -13.03
C SER A 106 -12.50 16.29 -13.83
N PRO A 107 -12.79 16.25 -15.15
CA PRO A 107 -12.91 15.07 -16.02
C PRO A 107 -11.65 14.22 -16.05
N TRP A 108 -11.81 12.90 -16.09
CA TRP A 108 -10.70 11.97 -16.24
C TRP A 108 -10.65 11.45 -17.67
N HIS A 109 -9.45 11.46 -18.24
CA HIS A 109 -9.14 10.91 -19.55
C HIS A 109 -8.74 9.44 -19.40
N TYR A 110 -9.45 8.57 -20.11
CA TYR A 110 -9.16 7.15 -20.22
C TYR A 110 -8.72 6.90 -21.66
N GLU A 111 -7.43 7.05 -21.92
CA GLU A 111 -6.91 6.79 -23.25
C GLU A 111 -6.57 5.31 -23.39
N VAL A 112 -7.37 4.61 -24.21
CA VAL A 112 -7.26 3.18 -24.46
C VAL A 112 -6.85 2.98 -25.92
N ASP A 113 -5.68 2.41 -26.13
CA ASP A 113 -5.13 2.08 -27.46
C ASP A 113 -5.19 3.27 -28.45
N GLY A 114 -4.87 4.47 -27.94
CA GLY A 114 -4.84 5.73 -28.70
C GLY A 114 -6.20 6.41 -28.87
N THR A 115 -7.27 5.89 -28.27
CA THR A 115 -8.59 6.54 -28.24
C THR A 115 -8.86 7.12 -26.86
N ASP A 116 -9.05 8.44 -26.79
CA ASP A 116 -9.35 9.14 -25.54
C ASP A 116 -10.86 9.09 -25.22
N HIS A 117 -11.17 8.60 -24.02
CA HIS A 117 -12.53 8.50 -23.49
C HIS A 117 -12.66 9.35 -22.22
N ILE A 118 -13.61 10.28 -22.23
CA ILE A 118 -13.85 11.15 -21.08
C ILE A 118 -14.84 10.50 -20.12
N VAL A 119 -14.38 10.26 -18.90
CA VAL A 119 -15.19 9.78 -17.77
C VAL A 119 -15.23 10.87 -16.72
N GLN A 120 -16.40 11.14 -16.15
CA GLN A 120 -16.58 12.21 -15.17
C GLN A 120 -17.46 11.75 -14.03
N GLU A 121 -17.56 12.56 -13.00
CA GLU A 121 -18.63 12.49 -12.00
C GLU A 121 -19.64 13.63 -12.26
N SER A 122 -20.91 13.48 -11.91
CA SER A 122 -21.94 14.52 -12.02
C SER A 122 -21.64 15.87 -11.31
N SER A 123 -20.83 15.93 -10.26
CA SER A 123 -20.34 17.18 -9.66
C SER A 123 -19.25 17.86 -10.49
N THR A 124 -18.68 17.19 -11.48
CA THR A 124 -17.57 17.71 -12.30
C THR A 124 -17.92 19.05 -12.96
N ALA A 125 -19.17 19.24 -13.37
CA ALA A 125 -19.61 20.47 -14.03
C ALA A 125 -19.62 21.70 -13.11
N ASP A 126 -19.88 21.51 -11.80
CA ASP A 126 -19.87 22.54 -10.77
C ASP A 126 -19.26 21.98 -9.48
N PRO A 127 -17.93 21.79 -9.45
CA PRO A 127 -17.25 21.05 -8.38
C PRO A 127 -17.22 21.81 -7.05
N LEU A 128 -17.56 23.11 -7.06
CA LEU A 128 -17.70 23.91 -5.85
C LEU A 128 -19.07 23.73 -5.17
N ASN A 129 -20.02 23.09 -5.85
CA ASN A 129 -21.37 22.81 -5.37
C ASN A 129 -21.73 21.34 -5.67
N PRO A 130 -21.09 20.38 -4.97
CA PRO A 130 -21.15 18.98 -5.36
C PRO A 130 -22.54 18.36 -5.14
N VAL A 131 -22.85 17.35 -5.95
CA VAL A 131 -24.17 16.72 -6.04
C VAL A 131 -24.30 15.61 -5.01
N ALA A 132 -25.36 15.64 -4.19
CA ALA A 132 -25.55 14.73 -3.07
C ALA A 132 -25.81 13.26 -3.46
N ASP A 133 -26.30 13.01 -4.67
CA ASP A 133 -26.52 11.66 -5.25
C ASP A 133 -25.65 11.51 -6.50
N SER A 134 -24.37 11.82 -6.35
CA SER A 134 -23.38 11.83 -7.41
C SER A 134 -23.30 10.50 -8.18
N VAL A 135 -23.09 10.55 -9.49
CA VAL A 135 -22.92 9.36 -10.34
C VAL A 135 -21.75 9.54 -11.31
N PHE A 136 -21.18 8.43 -11.78
CA PHE A 136 -20.25 8.44 -12.90
C PHE A 136 -20.98 8.75 -14.21
N LEU A 137 -20.32 9.49 -15.10
CA LEU A 137 -20.80 9.91 -16.41
C LEU A 137 -19.82 9.47 -17.51
N PRO A 138 -20.33 8.86 -18.60
CA PRO A 138 -21.71 8.43 -18.82
C PRO A 138 -22.12 7.27 -17.90
N GLU A 139 -23.37 7.24 -17.43
CA GLU A 139 -23.82 6.25 -16.42
C GLU A 139 -23.87 4.81 -16.97
N ALA A 140 -24.30 4.62 -18.21
CA ALA A 140 -24.51 3.28 -18.78
C ALA A 140 -23.26 2.36 -18.77
N PRO A 141 -22.05 2.83 -19.15
CA PRO A 141 -20.81 2.05 -19.02
C PRO A 141 -20.28 1.96 -17.58
N PHE A 142 -20.74 2.82 -16.67
CA PHE A 142 -20.32 2.89 -15.27
C PHE A 142 -21.51 2.74 -14.30
N PRO A 143 -22.16 1.57 -14.27
CA PRO A 143 -23.31 1.34 -13.42
C PRO A 143 -22.92 0.86 -12.01
N ASN A 144 -23.74 1.20 -11.02
CA ASN A 144 -23.71 0.51 -9.73
C ASN A 144 -24.16 -0.96 -9.93
N PRO A 145 -23.59 -1.93 -9.18
CA PRO A 145 -22.65 -1.79 -8.07
C PRO A 145 -21.16 -1.85 -8.46
N LEU A 146 -20.81 -1.70 -9.75
CA LEU A 146 -19.40 -1.67 -10.19
C LEU A 146 -18.75 -0.31 -9.97
N THR A 147 -19.53 0.75 -9.82
CA THR A 147 -19.04 2.09 -9.53
C THR A 147 -19.75 2.67 -8.32
N TRP A 148 -19.06 3.52 -7.56
CA TRP A 148 -19.60 4.25 -6.43
C TRP A 148 -18.92 5.60 -6.32
N THR A 149 -19.67 6.65 -6.01
CA THR A 149 -19.14 7.99 -5.85
C THR A 149 -19.03 8.37 -4.38
N TRP A 150 -18.38 9.49 -4.12
CA TRP A 150 -18.20 10.05 -2.78
C TRP A 150 -19.49 10.19 -1.97
N SER A 151 -20.64 10.39 -2.63
CA SER A 151 -21.94 10.50 -1.96
C SER A 151 -22.29 9.25 -1.14
N VAL A 152 -21.94 8.08 -1.67
CA VAL A 152 -22.14 6.78 -1.03
C VAL A 152 -20.91 6.43 -0.19
N THR A 153 -19.72 6.61 -0.77
CA THR A 153 -18.49 6.10 -0.17
C THR A 153 -17.97 6.92 0.99
N ARG A 154 -18.49 8.16 1.13
CA ARG A 154 -18.06 9.16 2.11
C ARG A 154 -16.66 9.71 1.89
N GLY A 155 -16.15 9.71 0.66
CA GLY A 155 -14.93 10.45 0.33
C GLY A 155 -14.24 10.06 -0.97
N ALA A 156 -14.69 9.00 -1.65
CA ALA A 156 -14.00 8.50 -2.84
C ALA A 156 -14.93 8.11 -3.99
N ASP A 157 -14.41 8.26 -5.20
CA ASP A 157 -14.98 7.69 -6.40
C ASP A 157 -14.25 6.38 -6.71
N LEU A 158 -14.99 5.28 -6.75
CA LEU A 158 -14.51 3.91 -6.90
C LEU A 158 -15.08 3.31 -8.19
N MET A 159 -14.23 2.67 -8.99
CA MET A 159 -14.60 2.07 -10.28
C MET A 159 -13.98 0.68 -10.41
N TRP A 160 -14.84 -0.34 -10.58
CA TRP A 160 -14.51 -1.75 -10.82
C TRP A 160 -14.89 -2.25 -12.21
N VAL A 161 -15.29 -1.37 -13.12
CA VAL A 161 -15.55 -1.76 -14.52
C VAL A 161 -14.24 -2.16 -15.18
N PRO A 162 -14.09 -3.38 -15.72
CA PRO A 162 -12.84 -3.78 -16.37
C PRO A 162 -12.58 -2.98 -17.65
N ILE A 163 -11.48 -2.24 -17.69
CA ILE A 163 -11.03 -1.49 -18.88
C ILE A 163 -9.88 -2.27 -19.52
N MET A 164 -10.20 -3.01 -20.57
CA MET A 164 -9.24 -3.84 -21.31
C MET A 164 -8.49 -3.01 -22.37
N PHE A 165 -7.21 -3.31 -22.59
CA PHE A 165 -6.38 -2.64 -23.58
C PHE A 165 -5.37 -3.62 -24.19
N GLU A 166 -5.16 -3.53 -25.51
CA GLU A 166 -4.29 -4.44 -26.26
C GLU A 166 -2.86 -3.89 -26.40
N GLN A 167 -2.70 -2.56 -26.38
CA GLN A 167 -1.45 -1.86 -26.64
C GLN A 167 -1.07 -0.90 -25.51
N GLN A 168 -1.97 -0.02 -25.05
CA GLN A 168 -1.64 0.99 -24.05
C GLN A 168 -2.88 1.48 -23.30
N LEU A 169 -2.69 1.76 -22.01
CA LEU A 169 -3.64 2.52 -21.20
C LEU A 169 -2.94 3.74 -20.62
N ARG A 170 -3.52 4.92 -20.83
CA ARG A 170 -3.16 6.14 -20.08
C ARG A 170 -4.36 6.65 -19.31
N ILE A 171 -4.14 7.02 -18.04
CA ILE A 171 -5.12 7.75 -17.23
C ILE A 171 -4.55 9.15 -16.96
N ALA A 172 -5.29 10.19 -17.34
CA ALA A 172 -4.90 11.57 -17.09
C ALA A 172 -6.03 12.37 -16.44
N TYR A 173 -5.65 13.33 -15.59
CA TYR A 173 -6.57 14.17 -14.83
C TYR A 173 -6.65 15.55 -15.49
N SER A 174 -7.87 16.08 -15.62
CA SER A 174 -8.07 17.44 -16.14
C SER A 174 -7.88 18.53 -15.10
N ARG A 175 -7.94 18.18 -13.82
CA ARG A 175 -7.70 19.09 -12.70
C ARG A 175 -6.61 18.52 -11.81
N THR A 176 -5.94 19.38 -11.06
CA THR A 176 -4.79 18.94 -10.25
C THR A 176 -4.93 19.23 -8.77
N HIS A 177 -5.97 19.94 -8.32
CA HIS A 177 -6.25 20.07 -6.89
C HIS A 177 -6.52 18.70 -6.28
N TYR A 178 -5.77 18.35 -5.23
CA TYR A 178 -5.97 17.15 -4.42
C TYR A 178 -6.25 15.86 -5.23
N GLY A 179 -5.50 15.69 -6.32
CA GLY A 179 -5.70 14.61 -7.28
C GLY A 179 -5.10 13.29 -6.81
N THR A 180 -5.57 12.76 -5.69
CA THR A 180 -5.14 11.45 -5.18
C THR A 180 -5.81 10.32 -5.95
N GLY A 181 -5.07 9.26 -6.27
CA GLY A 181 -5.67 8.02 -6.76
C GLY A 181 -4.70 6.87 -6.91
N TYR A 182 -5.26 5.66 -6.89
CA TYR A 182 -4.54 4.42 -7.20
C TYR A 182 -5.33 3.52 -8.16
N PHE A 183 -4.58 2.68 -8.86
CA PHE A 183 -5.02 1.88 -9.99
C PHE A 183 -4.51 0.45 -9.82
N ILE A 184 -5.39 -0.55 -9.89
CA ILE A 184 -5.01 -1.97 -9.91
C ILE A 184 -5.22 -2.51 -11.31
N LEU A 185 -4.13 -2.97 -11.92
CA LEU A 185 -4.14 -3.51 -13.28
C LEU A 185 -3.48 -4.87 -13.37
N HIS A 186 -3.94 -5.68 -14.32
CA HIS A 186 -3.30 -6.93 -14.71
C HIS A 186 -2.60 -6.77 -16.06
N LYS A 187 -1.37 -7.26 -16.17
CA LYS A 187 -0.64 -7.46 -17.43
C LYS A 187 -0.66 -8.94 -17.78
N LEU A 188 -0.87 -9.22 -19.06
CA LEU A 188 -1.10 -10.58 -19.56
C LEU A 188 0.06 -11.04 -20.43
N LEU A 189 0.54 -12.25 -20.19
CA LEU A 189 1.53 -12.89 -21.03
C LEU A 189 0.87 -13.27 -22.37
N PRO A 190 1.38 -12.79 -23.53
CA PRO A 190 0.75 -13.10 -24.82
C PRO A 190 0.78 -14.60 -25.12
N GLY A 191 -0.39 -15.16 -25.46
CA GLY A 191 -0.55 -16.57 -25.83
C GLY A 191 -1.03 -17.50 -24.71
N ILE A 192 -1.32 -16.99 -23.51
CA ILE A 192 -2.00 -17.76 -22.47
C ILE A 192 -3.47 -18.01 -22.81
N ALA A 193 -4.06 -19.05 -22.19
CA ALA A 193 -5.47 -19.36 -22.36
C ALA A 193 -6.34 -18.42 -21.52
N LEU A 194 -7.23 -17.68 -22.20
CA LEU A 194 -8.15 -16.71 -21.60
C LEU A 194 -9.60 -17.17 -21.84
N SER A 195 -10.49 -16.92 -20.87
CA SER A 195 -11.92 -17.28 -20.98
C SER A 195 -12.63 -16.57 -22.14
N ARG A 196 -12.10 -15.40 -22.52
CA ARG A 196 -12.52 -14.61 -23.66
C ARG A 196 -11.30 -13.90 -24.28
N PRO A 197 -11.36 -13.51 -25.57
CA PRO A 197 -10.31 -12.70 -26.18
C PRO A 197 -10.17 -11.34 -25.48
N LEU A 198 -8.94 -10.88 -25.31
CA LEU A 198 -8.64 -9.50 -24.96
C LEU A 198 -9.02 -8.60 -26.15
N ARG A 199 -9.74 -7.51 -25.89
CA ARG A 199 -10.12 -6.49 -26.88
C ARG A 199 -10.09 -5.13 -26.22
N SER A 200 -9.66 -4.11 -26.96
CA SER A 200 -9.71 -2.72 -26.49
C SER A 200 -11.12 -2.36 -26.03
N TRP A 201 -11.22 -1.83 -24.83
CA TRP A 201 -12.47 -1.29 -24.29
C TRP A 201 -12.87 -0.01 -25.01
N SER A 202 -14.18 0.19 -25.17
CA SER A 202 -14.78 1.47 -25.53
C SER A 202 -15.83 1.91 -24.52
N ILE A 203 -15.95 3.22 -24.33
CA ILE A 203 -16.98 3.85 -23.47
C ILE A 203 -18.44 3.58 -23.89
N GLN A 204 -18.69 2.93 -25.02
CA GLN A 204 -20.02 2.44 -25.39
C GLN A 204 -20.36 1.06 -24.81
N GLU A 205 -19.39 0.33 -24.27
CA GLU A 205 -19.59 -1.00 -23.69
C GLU A 205 -20.33 -0.90 -22.35
N ILE A 206 -21.44 -1.62 -22.25
CA ILE A 206 -22.26 -1.69 -21.05
C ILE A 206 -21.97 -3.02 -20.36
N PRO A 207 -21.63 -3.03 -19.05
CA PRO A 207 -21.42 -4.27 -18.31
C PRO A 207 -22.62 -5.21 -18.38
N ASP A 208 -22.35 -6.52 -18.44
CA ASP A 208 -23.39 -7.55 -18.44
C ASP A 208 -24.26 -7.43 -17.17
N PRO A 209 -25.60 -7.30 -17.30
CA PRO A 209 -26.50 -7.24 -16.14
C PRO A 209 -26.33 -8.40 -15.16
N ALA A 210 -25.92 -9.58 -15.62
CA ALA A 210 -25.69 -10.73 -14.75
C ALA A 210 -24.59 -10.47 -13.71
N VAL A 211 -23.59 -9.63 -14.04
CA VAL A 211 -22.54 -9.22 -13.09
C VAL A 211 -23.13 -8.32 -12.02
N LEU A 212 -23.97 -7.36 -12.42
CA LEU A 212 -24.63 -6.43 -11.50
C LEU A 212 -25.58 -7.18 -10.57
N ASP A 213 -26.39 -8.08 -11.12
CA ASP A 213 -27.31 -8.93 -10.37
C ASP A 213 -26.57 -9.81 -9.37
N LEU A 214 -25.43 -10.40 -9.76
CA LEU A 214 -24.59 -11.20 -8.88
C LEU A 214 -24.03 -10.37 -7.71
N ILE A 215 -23.44 -9.20 -7.98
CA ILE A 215 -22.85 -8.36 -6.93
C ILE A 215 -23.95 -7.80 -6.02
N ASN A 216 -25.13 -7.45 -6.56
CA ASN A 216 -26.27 -6.97 -5.78
C ASN A 216 -26.84 -8.02 -4.81
N ARG A 217 -26.50 -9.30 -4.97
CA ARG A 217 -26.80 -10.36 -4.00
C ARG A 217 -25.90 -10.34 -2.76
N SER A 218 -24.96 -9.40 -2.64
CA SER A 218 -24.16 -9.22 -1.42
C SER A 218 -25.05 -9.12 -0.17
N GLY A 219 -24.69 -9.84 0.89
CA GLY A 219 -25.53 -10.02 2.09
C GLY A 219 -26.70 -11.01 1.92
N THR A 220 -26.83 -11.70 0.79
CA THR A 220 -27.79 -12.82 0.65
C THR A 220 -27.04 -14.14 0.57
N ASP A 221 -27.78 -15.25 0.49
CA ASP A 221 -27.17 -16.55 0.19
C ASP A 221 -26.75 -16.59 -1.27
N ILE A 222 -25.43 -16.52 -1.53
CA ILE A 222 -24.85 -16.57 -2.88
C ILE A 222 -24.26 -17.93 -3.24
N ALA A 223 -24.26 -18.90 -2.33
CA ALA A 223 -23.76 -20.23 -2.62
C ALA A 223 -24.64 -20.91 -3.70
N PRO A 224 -24.09 -21.88 -4.46
CA PRO A 224 -24.87 -22.68 -5.41
C PRO A 224 -26.08 -23.35 -4.75
N ALA A 225 -27.19 -23.48 -5.47
CA ALA A 225 -28.44 -24.04 -4.92
C ALA A 225 -28.53 -25.58 -5.05
N ASP A 226 -27.80 -26.18 -6.01
CA ASP A 226 -27.93 -27.59 -6.36
C ASP A 226 -26.68 -28.40 -5.92
N THR A 227 -26.89 -29.67 -5.54
CA THR A 227 -25.83 -30.68 -5.35
C THR A 227 -24.72 -30.33 -4.34
N LEU A 228 -25.09 -29.81 -3.17
CA LEU A 228 -24.14 -29.56 -2.08
C LEU A 228 -24.27 -30.62 -0.98
N ILE A 229 -23.12 -31.13 -0.50
CA ILE A 229 -23.00 -31.76 0.81
C ILE A 229 -23.36 -30.66 1.82
N GLN A 230 -24.29 -30.94 2.71
CA GLN A 230 -24.74 -29.99 3.73
C GLN A 230 -24.61 -30.61 5.12
N GLU A 231 -23.98 -29.86 6.01
CA GLU A 231 -23.87 -30.17 7.44
C GLU A 231 -24.37 -28.95 8.23
N ALA A 232 -25.17 -29.18 9.26
CA ALA A 232 -25.70 -28.12 10.10
C ALA A 232 -26.01 -28.66 11.49
N GLY A 233 -25.93 -27.79 12.50
CA GLY A 233 -26.23 -28.15 13.87
C GLY A 233 -25.96 -26.99 14.83
N ASP A 234 -26.02 -27.31 16.13
CA ASP A 234 -25.81 -26.37 17.22
C ASP A 234 -24.63 -26.83 18.09
N LEU A 235 -23.74 -25.89 18.41
CA LEU A 235 -22.56 -26.11 19.24
C LEU A 235 -22.82 -25.60 20.65
N SER A 236 -22.90 -26.50 21.63
CA SER A 236 -23.01 -26.12 23.04
C SER A 236 -21.72 -25.48 23.55
N LEU A 237 -21.83 -24.30 24.15
CA LEU A 237 -20.69 -23.57 24.71
C LEU A 237 -20.38 -23.95 26.17
N ALA A 238 -21.09 -24.94 26.74
CA ALA A 238 -21.01 -25.26 28.17
C ALA A 238 -19.59 -25.63 28.64
N ALA A 239 -18.80 -26.27 27.78
CA ALA A 239 -17.43 -26.67 28.09
C ALA A 239 -16.40 -25.55 27.87
N GLY A 240 -16.70 -24.57 27.01
CA GLY A 240 -15.70 -23.63 26.48
C GLY A 240 -14.52 -24.32 25.77
N GLY A 241 -13.44 -23.58 25.56
CA GLY A 241 -12.19 -24.08 24.98
C GLY A 241 -12.23 -24.21 23.45
N THR A 242 -11.84 -25.37 22.93
CA THR A 242 -11.88 -25.66 21.48
C THR A 242 -13.04 -26.62 21.20
N LEU A 243 -13.94 -26.20 20.31
CA LEU A 243 -15.12 -26.94 19.90
C LEU A 243 -14.98 -27.37 18.43
N PRO A 244 -15.08 -28.68 18.13
CA PRO A 244 -15.14 -29.13 16.74
C PRO A 244 -16.47 -28.69 16.12
N VAL A 245 -16.42 -28.12 14.91
CA VAL A 245 -17.61 -27.74 14.14
C VAL A 245 -17.98 -28.86 13.19
N ALA A 246 -17.06 -29.26 12.32
CA ALA A 246 -17.25 -30.28 11.30
C ALA A 246 -15.92 -30.89 10.85
N GLN A 247 -15.99 -32.12 10.33
CA GLN A 247 -14.90 -32.77 9.62
C GLN A 247 -15.42 -33.37 8.32
N ILE A 248 -15.06 -32.75 7.19
CA ILE A 248 -15.55 -33.14 5.87
C ILE A 248 -14.45 -33.91 5.15
N GLN A 249 -14.81 -35.01 4.48
CA GLN A 249 -13.88 -35.92 3.81
C GLN A 249 -14.02 -35.83 2.28
N GLY A 250 -12.92 -36.09 1.59
CA GLY A 250 -12.83 -36.17 0.13
C GLY A 250 -12.50 -34.83 -0.55
N PRO A 251 -12.23 -34.85 -1.85
CA PRO A 251 -11.98 -33.65 -2.61
C PRO A 251 -13.28 -32.85 -2.78
N ALA A 252 -13.29 -31.64 -2.25
CA ALA A 252 -14.45 -30.78 -2.28
C ALA A 252 -14.04 -29.30 -2.15
N THR A 253 -14.98 -28.42 -2.44
CA THR A 253 -14.86 -26.98 -2.26
C THR A 253 -15.94 -26.52 -1.30
N LEU A 254 -15.58 -25.94 -0.15
CA LEU A 254 -16.58 -25.26 0.69
C LEU A 254 -17.13 -24.06 -0.08
N ARG A 255 -18.45 -23.93 -0.12
CA ARG A 255 -19.17 -22.84 -0.80
C ARG A 255 -20.01 -21.98 0.15
N ALA A 256 -20.26 -22.47 1.36
CA ALA A 256 -20.81 -21.67 2.45
C ALA A 256 -20.28 -22.14 3.81
N LEU A 257 -19.90 -21.20 4.65
CA LEU A 257 -19.65 -21.38 6.08
C LEU A 257 -20.41 -20.29 6.83
N LYS A 258 -21.42 -20.69 7.61
CA LYS A 258 -22.28 -19.77 8.35
C LYS A 258 -22.30 -20.10 9.83
N PHE A 259 -22.42 -19.06 10.64
CA PHE A 259 -22.64 -19.16 12.08
C PHE A 259 -23.79 -18.26 12.50
N THR A 260 -24.59 -18.71 13.45
CA THR A 260 -25.67 -17.94 14.08
C THR A 260 -25.37 -17.84 15.56
N LEU A 261 -25.16 -16.61 16.04
CA LEU A 261 -24.86 -16.31 17.44
C LEU A 261 -26.09 -15.69 18.11
N PRO A 262 -26.41 -16.03 19.38
CA PRO A 262 -27.37 -15.27 20.17
C PRO A 262 -26.91 -13.82 20.33
N LEU A 263 -27.78 -12.85 20.03
CA LEU A 263 -27.40 -11.44 19.99
C LEU A 263 -26.92 -10.93 21.36
N ASP A 264 -27.51 -11.41 22.46
CA ASP A 264 -27.12 -11.07 23.84
C ASP A 264 -25.74 -11.63 24.24
N ARG A 265 -25.17 -12.53 23.44
CA ARG A 265 -23.84 -13.13 23.64
C ARG A 265 -22.83 -12.78 22.57
N ALA A 266 -23.24 -12.15 21.47
CA ALA A 266 -22.35 -11.89 20.34
C ALA A 266 -21.05 -11.16 20.73
N LEU A 267 -21.13 -10.14 21.60
CA LEU A 267 -19.96 -9.38 22.05
C LEU A 267 -18.96 -10.20 22.88
N ASP A 268 -19.41 -11.26 23.56
CA ASP A 268 -18.54 -12.17 24.31
C ASP A 268 -17.87 -13.20 23.37
N LEU A 269 -18.42 -13.39 22.17
CA LEU A 269 -17.99 -14.37 21.18
C LEU A 269 -17.18 -13.77 20.03
N GLU A 270 -17.11 -12.44 19.92
CA GLU A 270 -16.48 -11.75 18.77
C GLU A 270 -15.01 -12.12 18.55
N ARG A 271 -14.30 -12.46 19.63
CA ARG A 271 -12.87 -12.85 19.63
C ARG A 271 -12.63 -14.36 19.61
N VAL A 272 -13.69 -15.20 19.61
CA VAL A 272 -13.56 -16.64 19.31
C VAL A 272 -12.85 -16.79 17.98
N ARG A 273 -11.92 -17.75 17.90
CA ARG A 273 -11.11 -17.96 16.69
C ARG A 273 -11.72 -19.03 15.81
N LEU A 274 -11.97 -18.70 14.54
CA LEU A 274 -12.25 -19.69 13.51
C LEU A 274 -10.94 -20.34 13.10
N ARG A 275 -10.86 -21.67 13.22
CA ARG A 275 -9.74 -22.47 12.74
C ARG A 275 -10.18 -23.42 11.65
N ILE A 276 -9.47 -23.42 10.52
CA ILE A 276 -9.65 -24.42 9.46
C ILE A 276 -8.30 -25.02 9.08
N THR A 277 -8.22 -26.34 9.12
CA THR A 277 -7.06 -27.11 8.65
C THR A 277 -7.45 -27.94 7.44
N TRP A 278 -6.75 -27.72 6.32
CA TRP A 278 -6.92 -28.50 5.10
C TRP A 278 -6.00 -29.72 5.10
N ASP A 279 -6.47 -30.85 4.61
CA ASP A 279 -5.70 -32.04 4.23
C ASP A 279 -4.68 -32.50 5.29
N GLY A 280 -5.02 -32.39 6.57
CA GLY A 280 -4.16 -32.83 7.67
C GLY A 280 -2.88 -31.98 7.86
N ARG A 281 -2.81 -30.77 7.29
CA ARG A 281 -1.67 -29.86 7.42
C ARG A 281 -1.33 -29.59 8.89
N ALA A 282 -0.04 -29.37 9.15
CA ALA A 282 0.50 -29.26 10.51
C ALA A 282 -0.02 -28.04 11.29
N GLN A 283 -0.38 -26.98 10.57
CA GLN A 283 -0.94 -25.74 11.13
C GLN A 283 -2.24 -25.40 10.40
N PRO A 284 -3.22 -24.77 11.08
CA PRO A 284 -4.44 -24.31 10.43
C PRO A 284 -4.13 -23.17 9.45
N SER A 285 -4.68 -23.28 8.24
CA SER A 285 -4.54 -22.27 7.17
C SER A 285 -5.43 -21.05 7.38
N VAL A 286 -6.52 -21.23 8.14
CA VAL A 286 -7.37 -20.15 8.64
C VAL A 286 -7.24 -20.18 10.16
N ASP A 287 -6.80 -19.08 10.76
CA ASP A 287 -6.82 -18.89 12.22
C ASP A 287 -6.99 -17.40 12.53
N ALA A 288 -8.24 -16.97 12.71
CA ALA A 288 -8.59 -15.56 12.85
C ALA A 288 -9.78 -15.35 13.83
N PRO A 289 -9.84 -14.21 14.54
CA PRO A 289 -11.01 -13.82 15.32
C PRO A 289 -12.26 -13.72 14.42
N LEU A 290 -13.42 -14.18 14.91
CA LEU A 290 -14.67 -14.18 14.15
C LEU A 290 -15.00 -12.79 13.62
N CYS A 291 -14.96 -11.74 14.44
CA CYS A 291 -15.31 -10.39 13.97
C CYS A 291 -14.48 -9.99 12.73
N LEU A 292 -13.16 -10.08 12.83
CA LEU A 292 -12.24 -9.65 11.78
C LEU A 292 -12.35 -10.52 10.53
N PHE A 293 -12.46 -11.84 10.67
CA PHE A 293 -12.67 -12.77 9.56
C PHE A 293 -13.93 -12.44 8.74
N PHE A 294 -15.00 -11.97 9.41
CA PHE A 294 -16.24 -11.57 8.73
C PHE A 294 -16.28 -10.08 8.35
N GLY A 295 -15.18 -9.34 8.52
CA GLY A 295 -15.01 -7.99 7.97
C GLY A 295 -15.07 -6.83 8.96
N ALA A 296 -15.24 -7.06 10.28
CA ALA A 296 -15.39 -5.98 11.26
C ALA A 296 -14.45 -6.15 12.47
N GLY A 297 -14.03 -5.05 13.10
CA GLY A 297 -13.18 -5.10 14.31
C GLY A 297 -13.93 -5.56 15.57
N THR A 298 -15.25 -5.38 15.60
CA THR A 298 -16.14 -5.75 16.70
C THR A 298 -17.55 -6.03 16.18
N PHE A 299 -18.35 -6.77 16.94
CA PHE A 299 -19.79 -6.91 16.70
C PHE A 299 -20.63 -5.80 17.35
N TYR A 300 -20.00 -4.82 18.02
CA TYR A 300 -20.71 -3.69 18.59
C TYR A 300 -21.40 -2.85 17.51
N ASN A 301 -22.72 -2.73 17.63
CA ASN A 301 -23.56 -2.05 16.65
C ASN A 301 -24.18 -0.78 17.25
N ARG A 302 -23.44 0.33 17.17
CA ARG A 302 -23.82 1.62 17.76
C ARG A 302 -25.20 2.15 17.33
N ASP A 303 -25.59 1.85 16.09
CA ASP A 303 -26.78 2.42 15.44
C ASP A 303 -27.92 1.37 15.26
N GLY A 304 -27.73 0.14 15.74
CA GLY A 304 -28.70 -0.94 15.54
C GLY A 304 -28.97 -1.26 14.07
N ARG A 305 -27.95 -1.13 13.21
CA ARG A 305 -28.04 -1.39 11.76
C ARG A 305 -28.28 -2.87 11.50
N GLU A 306 -29.10 -3.19 10.51
CA GLU A 306 -29.29 -4.58 10.07
C GLU A 306 -27.98 -5.21 9.57
N TRP A 307 -27.11 -4.42 8.93
CA TRP A 307 -25.84 -4.89 8.37
C TRP A 307 -24.68 -4.12 8.97
N LEU A 308 -23.76 -4.82 9.63
CA LEU A 308 -22.41 -4.30 9.89
C LEU A 308 -21.55 -4.50 8.64
N VAL A 309 -21.55 -5.72 8.10
CA VAL A 309 -20.84 -6.08 6.87
C VAL A 309 -21.84 -6.64 5.87
N LYS A 310 -21.94 -6.00 4.69
CA LYS A 310 -22.75 -6.46 3.55
C LYS A 310 -21.84 -6.61 2.32
N ALA A 311 -20.73 -7.30 2.51
CA ALA A 311 -19.77 -7.56 1.44
C ALA A 311 -20.23 -8.74 0.57
N PHE A 312 -19.53 -8.93 -0.55
CA PHE A 312 -19.76 -10.00 -1.50
C PHE A 312 -19.38 -11.37 -0.91
N PRO A 313 -18.13 -11.60 -0.43
CA PRO A 313 -17.75 -12.92 0.06
C PRO A 313 -18.13 -13.16 1.52
N VAL A 314 -18.43 -12.13 2.31
CA VAL A 314 -18.77 -12.26 3.73
C VAL A 314 -19.87 -11.30 4.17
N SER A 315 -20.61 -11.65 5.21
CA SER A 315 -21.60 -10.74 5.80
C SER A 315 -21.77 -10.93 7.30
N ILE A 316 -22.11 -9.82 7.97
CA ILE A 316 -22.53 -9.75 9.37
C ILE A 316 -23.89 -9.06 9.40
N ARG A 317 -24.94 -9.85 9.63
CA ARG A 317 -26.32 -9.38 9.72
C ARG A 317 -26.83 -9.48 11.15
N GLN A 318 -27.39 -8.40 11.67
CA GLN A 318 -28.10 -8.40 12.93
C GLN A 318 -29.61 -8.51 12.68
N THR A 319 -30.26 -9.43 13.40
CA THR A 319 -31.72 -9.53 13.47
C THR A 319 -32.20 -9.15 14.88
N ALA A 320 -33.46 -9.43 15.22
CA ALA A 320 -34.00 -9.10 16.54
C ALA A 320 -33.28 -9.84 17.68
N ASP A 321 -32.98 -11.13 17.49
CA ASP A 321 -32.48 -12.02 18.54
C ASP A 321 -31.13 -12.67 18.20
N GLU A 322 -30.65 -12.52 16.96
CA GLU A 322 -29.47 -13.22 16.44
C GLU A 322 -28.50 -12.29 15.71
N LEU A 323 -27.22 -12.66 15.75
CA LEU A 323 -26.20 -12.18 14.82
C LEU A 323 -25.81 -13.32 13.86
N GLN A 324 -26.00 -13.09 12.57
CA GLN A 324 -25.76 -14.07 11.50
C GLN A 324 -24.47 -13.71 10.76
N LEU A 325 -23.54 -14.66 10.74
CA LEU A 325 -22.26 -14.57 10.05
C LEU A 325 -22.29 -15.52 8.84
N ALA A 326 -21.89 -15.06 7.67
CA ALA A 326 -21.85 -15.91 6.47
C ALA A 326 -20.60 -15.63 5.64
N CYS A 327 -19.96 -16.69 5.15
CA CYS A 327 -18.79 -16.67 4.29
C CYS A 327 -19.03 -17.55 3.07
N TYR A 328 -18.67 -17.04 1.89
CA TYR A 328 -18.92 -17.63 0.59
C TYR A 328 -17.65 -17.73 -0.26
N PHE A 329 -16.45 -17.48 0.29
CA PHE A 329 -15.22 -17.80 -0.43
C PHE A 329 -15.22 -19.29 -0.84
N PRO A 330 -14.92 -19.64 -2.11
CA PRO A 330 -14.68 -21.03 -2.47
C PRO A 330 -13.42 -21.55 -1.77
N MET A 331 -13.51 -22.60 -0.95
CA MET A 331 -12.34 -23.13 -0.22
C MET A 331 -12.08 -24.60 -0.62
N PRO A 332 -11.25 -24.85 -1.65
CA PRO A 332 -10.91 -26.21 -2.08
C PRO A 332 -10.06 -26.95 -1.05
N PHE A 333 -10.28 -28.25 -0.94
CA PHE A 333 -9.46 -29.22 -0.22
C PHE A 333 -9.55 -30.59 -0.92
N PHE A 334 -8.59 -31.48 -0.71
CA PHE A 334 -8.46 -32.70 -1.54
C PHE A 334 -8.66 -34.00 -0.76
N ARG A 335 -8.48 -33.97 0.55
CA ARG A 335 -8.58 -35.12 1.46
C ARG A 335 -9.53 -34.84 2.61
N GLU A 336 -9.33 -33.75 3.33
CA GLU A 336 -10.20 -33.39 4.45
C GLU A 336 -10.19 -31.89 4.78
N ALA A 337 -11.30 -31.42 5.36
CA ALA A 337 -11.38 -30.13 6.01
C ALA A 337 -11.78 -30.34 7.47
N ARG A 338 -10.95 -29.85 8.41
CA ARG A 338 -11.26 -29.81 9.84
C ARG A 338 -11.56 -28.38 10.26
N ILE A 339 -12.78 -28.13 10.73
CA ILE A 339 -13.26 -26.80 11.12
C ILE A 339 -13.53 -26.79 12.62
N GLU A 340 -12.98 -25.80 13.32
CA GLU A 340 -13.02 -25.69 14.79
C GLU A 340 -13.26 -24.23 15.21
N LEU A 341 -13.95 -24.03 16.33
CA LEU A 341 -13.98 -22.75 17.04
C LEU A 341 -13.08 -22.87 18.28
N ALA A 342 -12.10 -21.99 18.41
CA ALA A 342 -11.15 -21.98 19.52
C ALA A 342 -11.34 -20.75 20.42
N ASP A 343 -10.80 -20.86 21.65
CA ASP A 343 -10.88 -19.81 22.68
C ASP A 343 -12.33 -19.45 23.05
N VAL A 344 -13.22 -20.44 23.00
CA VAL A 344 -14.64 -20.29 23.31
C VAL A 344 -14.83 -20.11 24.81
N PRO A 345 -15.51 -19.04 25.28
CA PRO A 345 -15.85 -18.90 26.69
C PRO A 345 -16.94 -19.90 27.10
N ALA A 346 -16.85 -20.44 28.32
CA ALA A 346 -17.88 -21.34 28.85
C ALA A 346 -19.19 -20.57 29.09
N SER A 347 -20.29 -21.05 28.52
CA SER A 347 -21.63 -20.42 28.60
C SER A 347 -22.75 -21.43 28.38
N GLU A 348 -23.96 -21.14 28.84
CA GLU A 348 -25.16 -21.95 28.55
C GLU A 348 -25.73 -21.70 27.14
N ALA A 349 -25.13 -20.78 26.39
CA ALA A 349 -25.53 -20.48 25.01
C ALA A 349 -25.07 -21.54 24.00
N GLU A 350 -25.61 -21.45 22.79
CA GLU A 350 -25.26 -22.31 21.65
C GLU A 350 -24.90 -21.43 20.44
N ILE A 351 -24.06 -21.97 19.55
CA ILE A 351 -23.76 -21.38 18.25
C ILE A 351 -24.30 -22.31 17.17
N GLY A 352 -25.26 -21.83 16.38
CA GLY A 352 -25.73 -22.55 15.20
C GLY A 352 -24.69 -22.48 14.09
N TYR A 353 -24.55 -23.53 13.28
CA TYR A 353 -23.71 -23.52 12.08
C TYR A 353 -24.38 -24.17 10.88
N GLU A 354 -23.99 -23.72 9.69
CA GLU A 354 -24.33 -24.35 8.41
C GLU A 354 -23.09 -24.34 7.52
N ILE A 355 -22.74 -25.52 7.01
CA ILE A 355 -21.65 -25.70 6.06
C ILE A 355 -22.21 -26.35 4.81
N ARG A 356 -21.83 -25.81 3.65
CA ARG A 356 -22.13 -26.42 2.36
C ARG A 356 -20.88 -26.55 1.52
N ALA A 357 -20.70 -27.72 0.91
CA ALA A 357 -19.57 -28.05 0.06
C ALA A 357 -20.02 -28.74 -1.22
N GLU A 358 -19.31 -28.53 -2.32
CA GLU A 358 -19.49 -29.27 -3.56
C GLU A 358 -18.30 -30.19 -3.81
N HIS A 359 -18.50 -31.28 -4.54
CA HIS A 359 -17.40 -32.15 -4.96
C HIS A 359 -16.43 -31.39 -5.88
N TYR A 360 -15.13 -31.66 -5.74
CA TYR A 360 -14.09 -31.07 -6.60
C TYR A 360 -13.49 -32.12 -7.53
N ASP A 361 -13.69 -31.94 -8.84
CA ASP A 361 -13.25 -32.87 -9.90
C ASP A 361 -12.03 -32.37 -10.70
N GLY A 362 -11.50 -31.19 -10.38
CA GLY A 362 -10.39 -30.57 -11.12
C GLY A 362 -9.00 -31.05 -10.67
N PRO A 363 -7.93 -30.69 -11.42
CA PRO A 363 -6.57 -30.90 -10.96
C PRO A 363 -6.26 -30.05 -9.72
N SER A 364 -5.80 -30.69 -8.66
CA SER A 364 -5.42 -30.08 -7.38
C SER A 364 -4.36 -28.99 -7.49
N ASN A 365 -3.42 -29.11 -8.44
CA ASN A 365 -2.41 -28.08 -8.70
C ASN A 365 -2.93 -26.86 -9.47
N HIS A 366 -4.21 -26.84 -9.89
CA HIS A 366 -4.81 -25.68 -10.54
C HIS A 366 -5.39 -24.67 -9.54
N VAL A 367 -5.61 -25.06 -8.28
CA VAL A 367 -6.31 -24.21 -7.28
C VAL A 367 -5.55 -24.13 -5.96
N GLY A 368 -5.55 -22.96 -5.32
CA GLY A 368 -4.98 -22.77 -3.99
C GLY A 368 -5.94 -23.11 -2.84
N TYR A 369 -5.36 -23.52 -1.72
CA TYR A 369 -6.08 -23.56 -0.45
C TYR A 369 -6.40 -22.14 0.00
N PHE A 370 -7.59 -21.95 0.57
CA PHE A 370 -7.95 -20.67 1.17
C PHE A 370 -7.23 -20.48 2.51
N HIS A 371 -6.66 -19.30 2.70
CA HIS A 371 -6.01 -18.91 3.94
C HIS A 371 -6.60 -17.60 4.46
N ALA A 372 -6.60 -17.46 5.79
CA ALA A 372 -6.89 -16.20 6.47
C ALA A 372 -5.85 -16.03 7.58
N THR A 373 -4.85 -15.19 7.31
CA THR A 373 -3.70 -14.99 8.19
C THR A 373 -3.92 -13.77 9.07
N TYR A 374 -4.03 -14.00 10.38
CA TYR A 374 -4.17 -12.95 11.38
C TYR A 374 -2.81 -12.44 11.88
N ARG A 375 -2.66 -11.12 12.03
CA ARG A 375 -1.52 -10.48 12.69
C ARG A 375 -1.99 -9.40 13.66
N ASP A 376 -1.26 -9.29 14.76
CA ASP A 376 -1.51 -8.37 15.86
C ASP A 376 -0.28 -7.46 16.06
N HIS A 377 -0.49 -6.15 16.05
CA HIS A 377 0.54 -5.12 16.17
C HIS A 377 0.14 -4.11 17.27
N PRO A 378 0.27 -4.48 18.55
CA PRO A 378 -0.09 -3.61 19.66
C PRO A 378 0.84 -2.40 19.82
N ASP A 379 2.11 -2.55 19.44
CA ASP A 379 3.14 -1.52 19.54
C ASP A 379 3.92 -1.43 18.22
N PRO A 380 3.39 -0.76 17.18
CA PRO A 380 4.10 -0.58 15.91
C PRO A 380 5.49 0.04 16.06
N GLU A 381 6.47 -0.47 15.32
CA GLU A 381 7.82 0.09 15.32
C GLU A 381 7.88 1.35 14.44
N PRO A 382 8.31 2.51 14.97
CA PRO A 382 8.41 3.73 14.17
C PRO A 382 9.34 3.57 12.95
N GLY A 383 8.84 3.96 11.78
CA GLY A 383 9.57 3.91 10.51
C GLY A 383 9.63 2.55 9.84
N VAL A 384 8.92 1.56 10.37
CA VAL A 384 8.86 0.21 9.81
C VAL A 384 7.40 -0.14 9.57
N ASP A 385 7.06 -0.49 8.33
CA ASP A 385 5.70 -0.90 7.97
C ASP A 385 5.20 -2.04 8.85
N LEU A 386 3.89 -2.06 9.06
CA LEU A 386 3.20 -3.25 9.53
C LEU A 386 3.33 -4.35 8.47
N VAL A 387 3.62 -5.57 8.90
CA VAL A 387 3.65 -6.76 8.03
C VAL A 387 2.40 -7.59 8.29
N TYR A 388 1.39 -7.42 7.44
CA TYR A 388 0.13 -8.16 7.54
C TYR A 388 0.27 -9.60 7.04
N LEU A 389 1.06 -9.82 5.99
CA LEU A 389 1.37 -11.14 5.48
C LEU A 389 2.80 -11.19 4.96
N ASP A 390 3.51 -12.26 5.30
CA ASP A 390 4.66 -12.76 4.56
C ASP A 390 4.49 -14.26 4.37
N THR A 391 4.19 -14.67 3.15
CA THR A 391 3.90 -16.07 2.82
C THR A 391 5.05 -17.03 3.19
N ARG A 392 6.31 -16.53 3.26
CA ARG A 392 7.46 -17.36 3.69
C ARG A 392 7.46 -17.70 5.17
N GLU A 393 6.66 -17.02 5.98
CA GLU A 393 6.55 -17.28 7.42
C GLU A 393 5.35 -18.14 7.77
N VAL A 394 4.48 -18.46 6.80
CA VAL A 394 3.24 -19.20 7.03
C VAL A 394 3.48 -20.71 6.94
N GLU A 395 2.87 -21.46 7.86
CA GLU A 395 2.80 -22.93 7.86
C GLU A 395 4.15 -23.67 7.71
N GLY A 396 5.19 -23.17 8.36
CA GLY A 396 6.54 -23.76 8.31
C GLY A 396 7.41 -23.21 7.17
N GLY A 397 6.86 -22.30 6.36
CA GLY A 397 7.57 -21.49 5.37
C GLY A 397 7.80 -22.16 4.02
N GLY A 398 8.74 -21.60 3.25
CA GLY A 398 9.00 -22.01 1.87
C GLY A 398 8.36 -21.08 0.84
N ASP A 399 8.42 -21.47 -0.43
CA ASP A 399 7.81 -20.73 -1.53
C ASP A 399 6.33 -21.11 -1.68
N TRP A 400 5.53 -20.15 -2.13
CA TRP A 400 4.10 -20.29 -2.33
C TRP A 400 3.66 -19.67 -3.65
N THR A 401 2.66 -20.26 -4.29
CA THR A 401 1.98 -19.67 -5.44
C THR A 401 0.50 -19.49 -5.18
N GLY A 402 -0.07 -18.39 -5.66
CA GLY A 402 -1.50 -18.15 -5.58
C GLY A 402 -1.86 -16.69 -5.76
N ALA A 403 -2.75 -16.17 -4.93
CA ALA A 403 -3.25 -14.81 -5.06
C ALA A 403 -3.63 -14.17 -3.71
N PHE A 404 -3.27 -12.90 -3.54
CA PHE A 404 -3.85 -12.04 -2.51
C PHE A 404 -5.26 -11.61 -2.93
N VAL A 405 -6.24 -11.81 -2.05
CA VAL A 405 -7.67 -11.59 -2.36
C VAL A 405 -8.40 -10.69 -1.38
N GLY A 406 -7.68 -10.05 -0.45
CA GLY A 406 -8.24 -9.01 0.41
C GLY A 406 -7.70 -8.98 1.82
N SER A 407 -8.20 -8.02 2.58
CA SER A 407 -7.87 -7.82 3.99
C SER A 407 -9.02 -7.22 4.77
N SER A 408 -9.17 -7.61 6.02
CA SER A 408 -9.90 -6.87 7.06
C SER A 408 -8.91 -6.39 8.10
N PHE A 409 -9.06 -5.20 8.64
CA PHE A 409 -8.09 -4.65 9.59
C PHE A 409 -8.72 -3.67 10.57
N ILE A 410 -8.18 -3.65 11.79
CA ILE A 410 -8.39 -2.61 12.79
C ILE A 410 -7.24 -1.62 12.66
N PHE A 411 -7.57 -0.34 12.58
CA PHE A 411 -6.57 0.73 12.46
C PHE A 411 -6.56 1.68 13.66
N SER A 412 -7.52 1.54 14.58
CA SER A 412 -7.51 2.21 15.87
C SER A 412 -8.39 1.47 16.88
N HIS A 413 -7.96 1.43 18.13
CA HIS A 413 -8.77 1.00 19.28
C HIS A 413 -9.32 2.18 20.08
N HIS A 414 -9.05 3.41 19.62
CA HIS A 414 -9.31 4.64 20.36
C HIS A 414 -10.13 5.67 19.56
N ALA A 415 -10.70 5.31 18.41
CA ALA A 415 -11.38 6.20 17.47
C ALA A 415 -10.49 7.35 16.96
N ILE A 416 -9.23 7.06 16.68
CA ILE A 416 -8.26 8.01 16.14
C ILE A 416 -8.10 7.78 14.63
N LEU A 417 -8.72 8.66 13.84
CA LEU A 417 -8.76 8.54 12.38
C LEU A 417 -7.52 9.14 11.68
N GLY A 418 -6.78 10.03 12.34
CA GLY A 418 -5.61 10.70 11.75
C GLY A 418 -4.42 9.77 11.45
N THR A 419 -4.55 8.47 11.72
CA THR A 419 -3.55 7.44 11.42
C THR A 419 -3.72 6.80 10.04
N LEU A 420 -4.79 7.16 9.33
CA LEU A 420 -5.21 6.50 8.10
C LEU A 420 -4.38 6.84 6.86
N GLU A 421 -3.53 7.86 6.94
CA GLU A 421 -2.62 8.28 5.87
C GLU A 421 -1.50 7.28 5.51
N GLY A 422 -1.51 6.08 6.08
CA GLY A 422 -0.46 5.08 5.85
C GLY A 422 -0.64 4.32 4.54
N ASP A 423 0.37 4.34 3.66
CA ASP A 423 0.34 3.67 2.36
C ASP A 423 0.38 2.13 2.43
N PRO A 424 -0.49 1.43 1.69
CA PRO A 424 -0.29 0.02 1.39
C PRO A 424 0.89 -0.20 0.42
N ARG A 425 1.79 -1.11 0.77
CA ARG A 425 2.96 -1.48 -0.04
C ARG A 425 3.07 -2.99 -0.18
N PHE A 426 2.81 -3.51 -1.38
CA PHE A 426 2.76 -4.95 -1.64
C PHE A 426 3.92 -5.40 -2.52
N PHE A 427 4.58 -6.49 -2.14
CA PHE A 427 5.73 -7.06 -2.83
C PHE A 427 5.43 -8.47 -3.29
N PHE A 428 5.66 -8.74 -4.57
CA PHE A 428 5.43 -10.06 -5.16
C PHE A 428 6.69 -10.58 -5.85
N ASP A 429 6.98 -11.86 -5.61
CA ASP A 429 7.98 -12.64 -6.33
C ASP A 429 9.37 -11.99 -6.35
N GLU A 430 9.80 -11.55 -5.17
CA GLU A 430 11.11 -10.93 -4.92
C GLU A 430 11.37 -9.59 -5.63
N SER A 431 10.34 -8.97 -6.23
CA SER A 431 10.46 -7.57 -6.68
C SER A 431 10.73 -6.68 -5.47
N GLN A 432 11.72 -5.80 -5.59
CA GLN A 432 11.99 -4.75 -4.61
C GLN A 432 11.19 -3.47 -4.89
N THR A 433 10.59 -3.34 -6.07
CA THR A 433 9.61 -2.28 -6.36
C THR A 433 8.23 -2.73 -5.89
N PRO A 434 7.61 -2.01 -4.93
CA PRO A 434 6.28 -2.34 -4.47
C PRO A 434 5.19 -1.94 -5.47
N SER A 435 4.06 -2.63 -5.37
CA SER A 435 2.75 -2.10 -5.75
C SER A 435 2.29 -1.11 -4.68
N TYR A 436 2.03 0.14 -5.07
CA TYR A 436 1.90 1.30 -4.18
C TYR A 436 0.47 1.85 -4.13
N GLY A 437 -0.09 2.00 -2.93
CA GLY A 437 -1.36 2.69 -2.67
C GLY A 437 -1.14 4.18 -2.39
N THR A 438 -2.05 4.81 -1.65
CA THR A 438 -2.01 6.25 -1.29
C THR A 438 -2.59 6.52 0.12
N GLY A 439 -2.99 5.48 0.87
CA GLY A 439 -3.57 5.60 2.20
C GLY A 439 -4.36 4.37 2.65
N THR A 440 -4.49 4.20 3.96
CA THR A 440 -5.16 3.07 4.63
C THR A 440 -6.67 3.16 4.51
N GLU A 441 -7.24 4.36 4.65
CA GLU A 441 -8.65 4.61 4.36
C GLU A 441 -8.98 4.35 2.90
N GLU A 442 -8.06 4.74 2.03
CA GLU A 442 -8.24 4.64 0.59
C GLU A 442 -8.23 3.18 0.14
N TRP A 443 -7.41 2.35 0.79
CA TRP A 443 -7.47 0.89 0.65
C TRP A 443 -8.83 0.32 1.08
N GLY A 444 -9.39 0.82 2.19
CA GLY A 444 -10.74 0.50 2.66
C GLY A 444 -11.89 1.08 1.80
N GLY A 445 -11.57 1.74 0.68
CA GLY A 445 -12.54 2.35 -0.24
C GLY A 445 -13.05 3.73 0.18
N GLY A 446 -12.35 4.41 1.10
CA GLY A 446 -12.66 5.75 1.59
C GLY A 446 -11.85 6.87 0.97
N GLY A 447 -12.07 8.05 1.53
CA GLY A 447 -11.33 9.29 1.33
C GLY A 447 -11.73 10.25 2.46
N ASP A 448 -10.86 11.21 2.81
CA ASP A 448 -11.06 12.15 3.93
C ASP A 448 -11.56 11.46 5.22
N TYR A 449 -10.99 10.29 5.53
CA TYR A 449 -11.35 9.46 6.69
C TYR A 449 -12.84 9.09 6.78
N TRP A 450 -13.53 8.97 5.65
CA TRP A 450 -14.98 8.76 5.53
C TRP A 450 -15.83 9.86 6.22
N GLY A 451 -15.23 11.00 6.59
CA GLY A 451 -15.81 11.96 7.53
C GLY A 451 -16.19 11.35 8.88
N GLY A 452 -15.50 10.27 9.30
CA GLY A 452 -15.78 9.50 10.52
C GLY A 452 -17.09 8.69 10.47
N ARG A 453 -17.60 8.41 9.26
CA ARG A 453 -18.87 7.68 9.08
C ARG A 453 -18.62 6.26 8.60
N THR A 454 -19.46 5.36 9.06
CA THR A 454 -19.40 3.96 8.66
C THR A 454 -20.07 3.71 7.30
N MET A 455 -19.56 2.73 6.57
CA MET A 455 -20.01 2.32 5.24
C MET A 455 -19.80 0.81 5.07
N THR A 456 -20.68 0.18 4.29
CA THR A 456 -20.51 -1.22 3.88
C THR A 456 -20.92 -1.39 2.41
N LEU A 457 -20.00 -1.85 1.56
CA LEU A 457 -20.19 -2.09 0.12
C LEU A 457 -19.74 -3.52 -0.24
N PRO A 458 -20.10 -4.04 -1.43
CA PRO A 458 -19.73 -5.40 -1.83
C PRO A 458 -18.24 -5.74 -1.71
N PHE A 459 -17.33 -4.80 -1.99
CA PHE A 459 -15.89 -5.07 -2.03
C PHE A 459 -15.04 -4.23 -1.09
N ALA A 460 -15.61 -3.22 -0.41
CA ALA A 460 -14.88 -2.37 0.51
C ALA A 460 -15.80 -1.80 1.60
N GLY A 461 -15.27 -1.40 2.74
CA GLY A 461 -16.09 -0.82 3.80
C GLY A 461 -15.34 -0.42 5.04
N HIS A 462 -15.98 0.45 5.82
CA HIS A 462 -15.60 0.87 7.17
C HIS A 462 -16.80 0.58 8.09
N PRO A 463 -16.97 -0.66 8.57
CA PRO A 463 -18.27 -1.12 9.08
C PRO A 463 -18.59 -0.65 10.51
N VAL A 464 -17.59 -0.40 11.36
CA VAL A 464 -17.76 -0.06 12.78
C VAL A 464 -16.77 1.02 13.19
N GLY A 465 -17.14 1.80 14.21
CA GLY A 465 -16.35 2.93 14.68
C GLY A 465 -17.20 4.12 15.10
N ALA A 466 -16.61 5.00 15.91
CA ALA A 466 -17.16 6.29 16.28
C ALA A 466 -16.46 7.40 15.48
N PRO A 467 -17.15 8.50 15.15
CA PRO A 467 -16.54 9.57 14.36
C PRO A 467 -15.36 10.25 15.08
N ASN A 468 -15.24 10.11 16.40
CA ASN A 468 -14.14 10.58 17.24
C ASN A 468 -14.26 9.96 18.65
N PRO A 469 -13.23 10.08 19.51
CA PRO A 469 -13.20 9.46 20.83
C PRO A 469 -14.31 9.94 21.79
N ASP A 470 -14.75 11.20 21.66
CA ASP A 470 -15.78 11.81 22.51
C ASP A 470 -17.20 11.35 22.13
N ALA A 471 -17.39 10.91 20.88
CA ALA A 471 -18.66 10.39 20.37
C ALA A 471 -18.86 8.88 20.63
N ALA A 472 -17.85 8.20 21.18
CA ALA A 472 -17.91 6.78 21.48
C ALA A 472 -18.79 6.51 22.71
N HIS A 473 -19.73 5.57 22.59
CA HIS A 473 -20.62 5.19 23.68
C HIS A 473 -19.93 4.29 24.73
N ASN A 474 -18.89 3.56 24.33
CA ASN A 474 -18.08 2.68 25.17
C ASN A 474 -16.77 2.31 24.45
N ASP A 475 -15.90 1.52 25.08
CA ASP A 475 -14.60 1.16 24.50
C ASP A 475 -14.69 0.32 23.22
N ARG A 476 -15.72 -0.51 23.04
CA ARG A 476 -15.90 -1.24 21.76
C ARG A 476 -16.31 -0.31 20.62
N ASP A 477 -17.06 0.74 20.93
CA ASP A 477 -17.42 1.78 19.97
C ASP A 477 -16.21 2.62 19.50
N ARG A 478 -15.06 2.50 20.19
CA ARG A 478 -13.81 3.13 19.77
C ARG A 478 -13.00 2.30 18.77
N ILE A 479 -13.40 1.06 18.52
CA ILE A 479 -12.70 0.18 17.59
C ILE A 479 -13.09 0.56 16.17
N GLU A 480 -12.10 1.06 15.43
CA GLU A 480 -12.23 1.44 14.04
C GLU A 480 -11.66 0.34 13.15
N SER A 481 -12.44 -0.11 12.16
CA SER A 481 -11.97 -1.15 11.24
C SER A 481 -12.45 -0.93 9.83
N ALA A 482 -11.75 -1.52 8.87
CA ALA A 482 -12.16 -1.53 7.47
C ALA A 482 -11.86 -2.89 6.82
N TYR A 483 -12.44 -3.09 5.63
CA TYR A 483 -12.19 -4.27 4.79
C TYR A 483 -12.08 -3.89 3.32
N ARG A 484 -11.37 -4.74 2.58
CA ARG A 484 -11.22 -4.70 1.12
C ARG A 484 -11.13 -6.14 0.59
N PHE A 485 -11.99 -6.51 -0.34
CA PHE A 485 -12.01 -7.82 -1.00
C PHE A 485 -11.75 -7.69 -2.50
N LEU A 486 -10.86 -8.51 -3.03
CA LEU A 486 -10.39 -8.44 -4.41
C LEU A 486 -10.84 -9.68 -5.18
N LEU A 487 -11.79 -9.51 -6.10
CA LEU A 487 -12.32 -10.59 -6.93
C LEU A 487 -11.67 -10.58 -8.30
N ALA A 488 -12.06 -9.63 -9.16
CA ALA A 488 -11.45 -9.48 -10.48
C ALA A 488 -10.09 -8.78 -10.40
N ASP A 489 -9.94 -7.85 -9.45
CA ASP A 489 -8.73 -7.10 -9.11
C ASP A 489 -7.77 -7.88 -8.20
N LEU A 490 -7.91 -9.21 -8.05
CA LEU A 490 -7.00 -10.04 -7.24
C LEU A 490 -5.55 -9.90 -7.67
N MET A 491 -4.58 -10.10 -6.76
CA MET A 491 -3.17 -9.90 -7.08
C MET A 491 -2.43 -11.25 -7.03
N PRO A 492 -2.13 -11.88 -8.19
CA PRO A 492 -1.48 -13.18 -8.23
C PRO A 492 0.04 -13.06 -7.97
N PHE A 493 0.59 -14.10 -7.36
CA PHE A 493 2.02 -14.26 -7.11
C PHE A 493 2.44 -15.71 -7.34
N GLY A 494 3.66 -15.90 -7.83
CA GLY A 494 4.15 -17.22 -8.20
C GLY A 494 5.17 -17.84 -7.23
N LYS A 495 5.66 -17.09 -6.23
CA LYS A 495 6.71 -17.54 -5.30
C LYS A 495 6.56 -16.98 -3.89
N ARG A 496 6.23 -15.69 -3.75
CA ARG A 496 6.07 -15.02 -2.45
C ARG A 496 5.22 -13.77 -2.58
N ALA A 497 4.27 -13.61 -1.67
CA ALA A 497 3.64 -12.33 -1.37
C ALA A 497 4.11 -11.80 -0.01
N ILE A 498 4.39 -10.49 0.06
CA ILE A 498 4.55 -9.71 1.28
C ILE A 498 3.57 -8.54 1.21
N ILE A 499 2.61 -8.49 2.13
CA ILE A 499 1.59 -7.46 2.23
C ILE A 499 1.93 -6.59 3.43
N ARG A 500 2.26 -5.32 3.16
CA ARG A 500 2.65 -4.34 4.17
C ARG A 500 1.78 -3.10 4.10
N ASN A 501 1.73 -2.37 5.21
CA ASN A 501 1.01 -1.11 5.30
C ASN A 501 1.77 -0.16 6.22
N GLU A 502 1.88 1.10 5.85
CA GLU A 502 2.38 2.12 6.77
C GLU A 502 1.37 2.35 7.90
N HIS A 503 1.86 2.80 9.06
CA HIS A 503 1.02 3.16 10.19
C HIS A 503 1.13 4.67 10.46
N GLY A 504 0.13 5.44 9.99
CA GLY A 504 0.24 6.89 9.89
C GLY A 504 1.07 7.34 8.69
N ALA A 505 1.09 8.66 8.46
CA ALA A 505 1.66 9.28 7.26
C ALA A 505 3.15 8.98 7.05
N LEU A 506 3.90 8.69 8.11
CA LEU A 506 5.35 8.44 8.03
C LEU A 506 5.77 7.22 8.87
N ASN A 507 4.88 6.23 9.03
CA ASN A 507 5.09 5.12 9.97
C ASN A 507 5.35 5.63 11.41
N ASP A 508 4.59 6.62 11.84
CA ASP A 508 4.76 7.33 13.13
C ASP A 508 3.60 7.13 14.10
N SER A 509 2.52 6.46 13.66
CA SER A 509 1.41 6.08 14.52
C SER A 509 1.84 5.04 15.56
N ARG A 510 1.16 5.06 16.71
CA ARG A 510 1.31 4.06 17.78
C ARG A 510 -0.01 3.44 18.19
N GLU A 511 -1.04 3.60 17.35
CA GLU A 511 -2.28 2.88 17.55
C GLU A 511 -2.03 1.37 17.53
N HIS A 512 -2.96 0.63 18.13
CA HIS A 512 -2.97 -0.81 18.04
C HIS A 512 -3.62 -1.19 16.71
N TYR A 513 -2.88 -1.93 15.88
CA TYR A 513 -3.37 -2.45 14.60
C TYR A 513 -3.55 -3.96 14.66
N GLU A 514 -4.60 -4.44 14.01
CA GLU A 514 -4.84 -5.87 13.80
C GLU A 514 -5.23 -6.09 12.34
N SER A 515 -4.87 -7.23 11.76
CA SER A 515 -5.25 -7.56 10.38
C SER A 515 -5.59 -9.03 10.20
N VAL A 516 -6.45 -9.31 9.23
CA VAL A 516 -6.66 -10.61 8.61
C VAL A 516 -6.47 -10.45 7.12
N VAL A 517 -5.47 -11.14 6.56
CA VAL A 517 -5.23 -11.19 5.11
C VAL A 517 -5.84 -12.47 4.54
N TYR A 518 -6.69 -12.33 3.53
CA TYR A 518 -7.27 -13.44 2.77
C TYR A 518 -6.46 -13.69 1.51
N TRP A 519 -6.08 -14.94 1.29
CA TRP A 519 -5.30 -15.33 0.13
C TRP A 519 -5.52 -16.79 -0.23
N TYR A 520 -5.29 -17.14 -1.50
CA TYR A 520 -5.20 -18.52 -1.95
C TYR A 520 -3.74 -18.91 -2.12
N GLY A 521 -3.38 -20.12 -1.71
CA GLY A 521 -2.00 -20.59 -1.73
C GLY A 521 -1.87 -22.08 -1.99
N LEU A 522 -0.92 -22.45 -2.85
CA LEU A 522 -0.35 -23.79 -2.93
C LEU A 522 1.13 -23.76 -2.50
N PRO A 523 1.59 -24.74 -1.72
CA PRO A 523 3.03 -24.89 -1.45
C PRO A 523 3.81 -25.13 -2.73
N GLY A 524 4.92 -24.42 -2.89
CA GLY A 524 5.77 -24.45 -4.08
C GLY A 524 5.63 -23.20 -4.94
N ALA A 525 6.64 -22.96 -5.78
CA ALA A 525 6.65 -21.84 -6.71
C ALA A 525 6.05 -22.26 -8.07
N SER A 526 5.25 -21.39 -8.68
CA SER A 526 4.89 -21.41 -10.10
C SER A 526 5.67 -20.38 -10.91
N LEU A 527 6.46 -19.51 -10.27
CA LEU A 527 7.36 -18.56 -10.92
C LEU A 527 8.77 -18.74 -10.36
N VAL A 528 9.65 -19.33 -11.16
CA VAL A 528 11.00 -19.75 -10.75
C VAL A 528 12.03 -18.88 -11.45
N ARG A 529 12.94 -18.26 -10.68
CA ARG A 529 14.09 -17.55 -11.25
C ARG A 529 15.06 -18.57 -11.82
N THR A 530 15.23 -18.56 -13.13
CA THR A 530 16.06 -19.53 -13.86
C THR A 530 17.46 -19.01 -14.16
N ASP A 531 17.62 -17.69 -14.28
CA ASP A 531 18.93 -17.08 -14.53
C ASP A 531 18.98 -15.62 -14.08
N VAL A 532 20.20 -15.11 -13.88
CA VAL A 532 20.48 -13.71 -13.53
C VAL A 532 21.77 -13.27 -14.21
N LEU A 533 21.72 -12.09 -14.85
CA LEU A 533 22.87 -11.39 -15.39
C LEU A 533 23.08 -10.08 -14.58
N ASP A 534 24.22 -9.98 -13.90
CA ASP A 534 24.70 -8.75 -13.24
C ASP A 534 25.52 -7.90 -14.24
N VAL A 535 24.95 -6.77 -14.67
CA VAL A 535 25.57 -5.93 -15.71
C VAL A 535 26.63 -5.04 -15.07
N GLY A 536 27.85 -5.11 -15.59
CA GLY A 536 29.02 -4.47 -15.02
C GLY A 536 29.98 -5.44 -14.31
N ASP A 537 29.57 -6.69 -14.03
CA ASP A 537 30.50 -7.77 -13.67
C ASP A 537 31.07 -8.42 -14.95
N PRO A 538 32.38 -8.26 -15.24
CA PRO A 538 32.97 -8.80 -16.48
C PRO A 538 32.90 -10.33 -16.60
N ALA A 539 32.89 -11.06 -15.48
CA ALA A 539 32.80 -12.52 -15.51
C ALA A 539 31.39 -12.96 -15.87
N ASP A 540 30.38 -12.28 -15.34
CA ASP A 540 28.98 -12.59 -15.59
C ASP A 540 28.51 -12.11 -16.96
N GLU A 541 28.96 -10.92 -17.39
CA GLU A 541 28.79 -10.43 -18.76
C GLU A 541 29.34 -11.44 -19.79
N ALA A 542 30.53 -11.99 -19.54
CA ALA A 542 31.12 -13.01 -20.41
C ALA A 542 30.35 -14.34 -20.38
N ALA A 543 29.83 -14.75 -19.21
CA ALA A 543 29.07 -15.99 -19.06
C ALA A 543 27.71 -15.97 -19.79
N HIS A 544 27.15 -14.78 -20.00
CA HIS A 544 25.87 -14.55 -20.69
C HIS A 544 26.05 -14.02 -22.11
N ASP A 545 27.28 -14.06 -22.66
CA ASP A 545 27.62 -13.52 -23.98
C ASP A 545 27.09 -12.07 -24.16
N TYR A 546 27.19 -11.24 -23.11
CA TYR A 546 26.67 -9.88 -23.12
C TYR A 546 27.46 -8.99 -24.10
N VAL A 547 26.76 -8.30 -24.98
CA VAL A 547 27.32 -7.39 -25.98
C VAL A 547 26.48 -6.13 -26.05
N SER A 548 27.07 -4.97 -25.71
CA SER A 548 26.45 -3.66 -25.87
C SER A 548 27.49 -2.64 -26.38
N PRO A 549 27.68 -2.50 -27.70
CA PRO A 549 28.79 -1.73 -28.27
C PRO A 549 28.73 -0.23 -27.97
N ASP A 550 27.52 0.30 -27.79
CA ASP A 550 27.26 1.71 -27.52
C ASP A 550 27.08 2.01 -26.02
N ALA A 551 27.19 0.99 -25.15
CA ALA A 551 27.09 1.19 -23.72
C ALA A 551 28.27 1.98 -23.17
N THR A 552 28.02 2.73 -22.10
CA THR A 552 29.09 3.33 -21.31
C THR A 552 29.99 2.27 -20.68
N ALA A 553 31.16 2.70 -20.20
CA ALA A 553 31.87 1.93 -19.17
C ALA A 553 30.94 1.70 -17.96
N PRO A 554 31.11 0.60 -17.20
CA PRO A 554 30.35 0.37 -15.98
C PRO A 554 30.46 1.57 -15.03
N TYR A 555 29.34 1.99 -14.48
CA TYR A 555 29.28 3.03 -13.47
C TYR A 555 28.66 2.48 -12.19
N ARG A 556 29.18 2.95 -11.05
CA ARG A 556 28.67 2.64 -9.73
C ARG A 556 27.78 3.76 -9.24
N PHE A 557 26.58 3.46 -8.75
CA PHE A 557 25.78 4.45 -8.06
C PHE A 557 25.03 3.88 -6.86
N SER A 558 24.69 4.78 -5.95
CA SER A 558 24.04 4.47 -4.69
C SER A 558 22.70 5.17 -4.60
N SER A 559 21.63 4.43 -4.33
CA SER A 559 20.27 4.96 -4.20
C SER A 559 19.41 4.04 -3.33
N ARG A 560 18.09 4.19 -3.40
CA ARG A 560 17.09 3.44 -2.63
C ARG A 560 15.92 3.06 -3.52
N TYR A 561 15.18 2.06 -3.08
CA TYR A 561 13.80 1.84 -3.53
C TYR A 561 12.83 2.74 -2.72
N GLU A 562 11.59 2.80 -3.19
CA GLU A 562 10.49 3.51 -2.52
C GLU A 562 9.86 2.61 -1.46
N TRP A 563 10.46 2.60 -0.28
CA TRP A 563 9.96 1.85 0.88
C TRP A 563 9.55 2.80 2.02
N GLY A 564 8.86 3.90 1.70
CA GLY A 564 8.46 4.94 2.67
C GLY A 564 9.63 5.76 3.21
N PRO A 565 9.52 6.41 4.39
CA PRO A 565 10.42 7.48 4.82
C PRO A 565 11.88 7.05 4.90
N THR A 566 12.82 7.90 4.49
CA THR A 566 14.26 7.53 4.51
C THR A 566 14.77 7.33 5.94
N ALA A 567 14.33 8.19 6.84
CA ALA A 567 14.65 8.15 8.24
C ALA A 567 13.42 8.56 9.04
N VAL A 568 13.31 8.05 10.25
CA VAL A 568 12.31 8.50 11.22
C VAL A 568 12.96 9.29 12.31
N GLU A 569 12.23 10.29 12.78
CA GLU A 569 12.62 10.99 14.00
C GLU A 569 12.44 10.03 15.18
N LEU A 570 13.48 9.95 15.99
CA LEU A 570 13.42 9.17 17.22
C LEU A 570 12.57 9.93 18.24
N THR A 571 11.80 9.19 19.03
CA THR A 571 11.07 9.79 20.16
C THR A 571 12.03 10.61 21.00
N ALA A 572 11.59 11.84 21.32
CA ALA A 572 12.33 12.75 22.16
C ALA A 572 12.87 12.06 23.42
N PRO A 573 14.20 12.08 23.67
CA PRO A 573 14.71 11.53 24.90
C PRO A 573 14.18 12.37 26.07
N ASN A 574 13.67 11.72 27.13
CA ASN A 574 13.11 12.40 28.29
C ASN A 574 14.16 13.10 29.19
N ARG A 575 15.44 13.08 28.80
CA ARG A 575 16.58 13.72 29.47
C ARG A 575 17.76 13.84 28.49
N PRO A 576 18.75 14.72 28.72
CA PRO A 576 19.98 14.74 27.93
C PRO A 576 20.76 13.42 28.06
N GLU A 577 21.54 13.10 27.03
CA GLU A 577 22.41 11.94 27.02
C GLU A 577 23.80 12.29 27.54
N ALA A 578 24.49 11.30 28.10
CA ALA A 578 25.89 11.48 28.52
C ALA A 578 26.83 11.65 27.31
N ASN A 579 26.56 10.92 26.22
CA ASN A 579 27.37 10.92 24.99
C ASN A 579 26.46 11.06 23.76
N PRO A 580 25.80 12.21 23.57
CA PRO A 580 24.89 12.42 22.44
C PRO A 580 25.65 12.42 21.11
N ALA A 581 25.00 11.93 20.06
CA ALA A 581 25.55 11.98 18.69
C ALA A 581 25.64 13.43 18.17
N SER A 582 24.68 14.27 18.53
CA SER A 582 24.62 15.68 18.14
C SER A 582 24.58 16.59 19.38
N TYR A 583 25.43 17.62 19.42
CA TYR A 583 25.39 18.66 20.45
C TYR A 583 26.14 19.92 20.01
N ALA A 584 25.88 21.05 20.67
CA ALA A 584 26.70 22.26 20.54
C ALA A 584 27.17 22.76 21.90
N GLU A 585 28.35 23.38 21.95
CA GLU A 585 28.90 23.96 23.19
C GLU A 585 29.31 25.41 23.01
N PHE A 586 29.06 26.19 24.07
CA PHE A 586 29.42 27.59 24.19
C PHE A 586 30.31 27.75 25.43
N SER A 587 31.29 28.65 25.34
CA SER A 587 32.07 29.10 26.49
C SER A 587 31.73 30.55 26.78
N PHE A 588 31.43 30.86 28.05
CA PHE A 588 31.03 32.20 28.44
C PHE A 588 31.61 32.60 29.80
N HIS A 589 31.65 33.90 30.07
CA HIS A 589 32.16 34.43 31.33
C HIS A 589 31.03 35.04 32.16
N LEU A 590 30.81 34.53 33.37
CA LEU A 590 29.88 35.10 34.34
C LEU A 590 30.57 36.15 35.22
N PRO A 591 30.04 37.38 35.28
CA PRO A 591 30.65 38.46 36.05
C PRO A 591 30.45 38.32 37.58
N ALA A 592 29.45 37.54 38.02
CA ALA A 592 29.14 37.32 39.44
C ALA A 592 28.53 35.93 39.66
N ALA A 593 28.69 35.36 40.85
CA ALA A 593 27.89 34.22 41.30
C ALA A 593 26.47 34.66 41.62
N GLY A 594 25.48 33.78 41.45
CA GLY A 594 24.08 34.10 41.75
C GLY A 594 23.08 33.36 40.87
N GLU A 595 21.85 33.84 40.90
CA GLU A 595 20.73 33.31 40.12
C GLU A 595 20.51 34.13 38.85
N TYR A 596 20.38 33.43 37.73
CA TYR A 596 20.23 33.99 36.40
C TYR A 596 19.03 33.36 35.69
N SER A 597 18.17 34.19 35.12
CA SER A 597 17.10 33.78 34.21
C SER A 597 17.67 33.47 32.83
N LEU A 598 17.34 32.29 32.30
CA LEU A 598 17.75 31.82 30.98
C LEU A 598 16.67 32.12 29.93
N TRP A 599 17.10 32.79 28.86
CA TRP A 599 16.26 33.16 27.71
C TRP A 599 16.91 32.66 26.43
N VAL A 600 16.09 32.15 25.52
CA VAL A 600 16.52 31.65 24.22
C VAL A 600 15.71 32.34 23.13
N HIS A 601 16.36 32.73 22.04
CA HIS A 601 15.75 33.35 20.88
C HIS A 601 15.96 32.45 19.67
N GLY A 602 14.88 32.18 18.97
CA GLY A 602 14.87 31.15 17.94
C GLY A 602 13.52 31.05 17.27
N ARG A 603 13.41 30.11 16.34
CA ARG A 603 12.21 29.82 15.57
C ARG A 603 12.13 28.35 15.21
N ALA A 604 10.91 27.87 15.01
CA ALA A 604 10.64 26.57 14.43
C ALA A 604 11.18 26.45 12.99
N GLU A 605 11.51 25.22 12.58
CA GLU A 605 11.83 24.93 11.18
C GLU A 605 10.58 24.87 10.30
N ARG A 606 9.44 24.43 10.85
CA ARG A 606 8.17 24.23 10.12
C ARG A 606 6.96 24.60 11.00
N PRO A 607 5.80 24.94 10.41
CA PRO A 607 4.61 25.23 11.17
C PRO A 607 3.84 23.93 11.56
N PHE A 608 3.26 23.91 12.78
CA PHE A 608 2.21 22.99 13.32
C PHE A 608 2.58 21.69 14.11
N VAL A 609 1.64 21.38 15.04
CA VAL A 609 1.33 20.18 15.88
C VAL A 609 2.42 19.43 16.67
N THR A 610 3.70 19.74 16.55
CA THR A 610 4.77 19.10 17.36
C THR A 610 5.74 20.12 17.99
N SER A 611 6.38 19.77 19.10
CA SER A 611 7.27 20.66 19.87
C SER A 611 8.70 20.72 19.29
N ASP A 612 9.47 21.78 19.61
CA ASP A 612 10.80 22.11 19.04
C ASP A 612 11.86 22.48 20.10
N ALA A 613 11.88 21.76 21.22
CA ALA A 613 12.79 22.05 22.32
C ALA A 613 14.18 21.39 22.20
N PHE A 614 15.12 21.85 23.04
CA PHE A 614 16.44 21.27 23.26
C PHE A 614 16.80 21.17 24.75
N TRP A 615 17.72 20.26 25.09
CA TRP A 615 18.28 20.12 26.43
C TRP A 615 19.45 21.08 26.65
N VAL A 616 19.63 21.53 27.89
CA VAL A 616 20.73 22.40 28.32
C VAL A 616 21.45 21.79 29.51
N GLN A 617 22.78 21.85 29.48
CA GLN A 617 23.67 21.41 30.56
C GLN A 617 24.76 22.45 30.81
N PHE A 618 25.13 22.66 32.08
CA PHE A 618 26.25 23.52 32.45
C PHE A 618 27.37 22.77 33.17
N ASP A 619 28.61 23.10 32.83
CA ASP A 619 29.82 22.68 33.54
C ASP A 619 29.85 21.19 33.93
N GLY A 620 29.70 20.88 35.22
CA GLY A 620 29.77 19.51 35.76
C GLY A 620 28.60 18.60 35.37
N GLU A 621 27.54 19.15 34.76
CA GLU A 621 26.45 18.35 34.17
C GLU A 621 26.84 17.76 32.82
N ILE A 622 27.81 18.38 32.13
CA ILE A 622 28.24 17.97 30.79
C ILE A 622 28.86 16.58 30.85
N GLY A 623 28.40 15.68 29.97
CA GLY A 623 28.83 14.28 29.96
C GLY A 623 28.05 13.37 30.91
N THR A 624 26.96 13.88 31.52
CA THR A 624 26.06 13.10 32.37
C THR A 624 24.62 13.17 31.83
N PRO A 625 23.70 12.31 32.29
CA PRO A 625 22.27 12.46 32.00
C PRO A 625 21.58 13.56 32.83
N ALA A 626 22.33 14.36 33.59
CA ALA A 626 21.77 15.42 34.43
C ALA A 626 21.40 16.64 33.58
N PHE A 627 20.39 17.36 34.04
CA PHE A 627 19.95 18.64 33.50
C PHE A 627 19.62 19.55 34.68
N THR A 628 19.42 20.82 34.37
CA THR A 628 19.21 21.85 35.39
C THR A 628 17.89 21.60 36.15
N ALA A 629 17.99 21.37 37.47
CA ALA A 629 16.90 20.88 38.33
C ALA A 629 15.69 21.84 38.50
N ALA A 630 15.74 23.05 37.92
CA ALA A 630 14.64 24.02 37.92
C ALA A 630 13.61 23.78 36.80
N ALA A 631 13.92 22.92 35.82
CA ALA A 631 12.97 22.51 34.80
C ALA A 631 11.89 21.63 35.46
N ASN A 632 10.72 22.21 35.75
CA ASN A 632 9.54 21.54 36.33
C ASN A 632 9.11 20.31 35.50
N GLY A 633 9.79 19.18 35.74
CA GLY A 633 9.40 17.83 35.37
C GLY A 633 9.48 17.44 33.89
N ILE A 634 9.21 18.31 32.91
CA ILE A 634 8.93 17.83 31.54
C ILE A 634 9.40 18.77 30.41
N ASN A 635 9.93 19.98 30.65
CA ASN A 635 10.11 20.96 29.56
C ASN A 635 11.59 21.34 29.31
N GLY A 636 12.14 20.86 28.20
CA GLY A 636 13.32 21.44 27.53
C GLY A 636 13.09 22.90 27.12
N LEU A 637 14.14 23.56 26.61
CA LEU A 637 14.14 24.98 26.28
C LEU A 637 13.86 25.21 24.80
N GLY A 638 13.31 26.38 24.46
CA GLY A 638 13.06 26.75 23.06
C GLY A 638 11.81 26.12 22.48
N ASN A 639 10.75 25.89 23.26
CA ASN A 639 9.50 25.36 22.73
C ASN A 639 8.65 26.48 22.09
N TRP A 640 8.98 26.92 20.87
CA TRP A 640 8.28 28.00 20.19
C TRP A 640 6.96 27.56 19.57
N LEU A 641 6.88 26.32 19.06
CA LEU A 641 5.69 25.78 18.39
C LEU A 641 4.45 25.68 19.31
N ASP A 642 4.65 25.35 20.60
CA ASP A 642 3.53 25.11 21.53
C ASP A 642 2.76 26.38 21.94
N GLY A 643 3.26 27.58 21.65
CA GLY A 643 2.44 28.80 21.86
C GLY A 643 2.63 29.93 20.88
N HIS A 644 3.38 29.70 19.80
CA HIS A 644 3.24 30.47 18.56
C HIS A 644 2.94 29.54 17.37
N PRO A 645 1.88 28.70 17.44
CA PRO A 645 1.59 27.73 16.39
C PRO A 645 1.32 28.44 15.06
N GLY A 646 2.05 28.02 14.03
CA GLY A 646 1.92 28.57 12.67
C GLY A 646 2.81 29.77 12.37
N GLU A 647 3.58 30.28 13.34
CA GLU A 647 4.58 31.34 13.10
C GLU A 647 5.96 30.73 12.81
N LEU A 648 6.67 31.28 11.81
CA LEU A 648 8.06 30.93 11.47
C LEU A 648 9.05 32.07 11.79
N ASP A 649 8.63 33.04 12.59
CA ASP A 649 9.44 34.19 12.98
C ASP A 649 10.22 33.91 14.27
N TYR A 650 11.35 34.61 14.45
CA TYR A 650 12.15 34.51 15.66
C TYR A 650 11.44 35.14 16.88
N ARG A 651 11.37 34.39 17.98
CA ARG A 651 10.70 34.80 19.24
C ARG A 651 11.56 34.46 20.46
N TRP A 652 11.31 35.15 21.58
CA TRP A 652 11.92 34.80 22.86
C TRP A 652 11.12 33.70 23.55
N SER A 653 11.82 32.70 24.09
CA SER A 653 11.26 31.66 24.95
C SER A 653 12.16 31.45 26.15
N SER A 654 11.59 30.97 27.24
CA SER A 654 12.31 30.63 28.47
C SER A 654 11.99 29.22 28.96
N GLY A 655 11.29 28.42 28.14
CA GLY A 655 10.79 27.08 28.45
C GLY A 655 9.53 26.79 27.65
N MET A 656 8.38 27.33 28.10
CA MET A 656 7.13 27.41 27.32
C MET A 656 6.73 28.89 27.14
N PRO A 657 5.94 29.23 26.12
CA PRO A 657 5.37 30.57 25.96
C PRO A 657 4.61 31.00 27.23
N ASN A 658 4.85 32.22 27.70
CA ASN A 658 4.33 32.78 28.96
C ASN A 658 4.74 32.05 30.25
N ALA A 659 5.70 31.11 30.21
CA ALA A 659 6.26 30.52 31.41
C ALA A 659 7.22 31.49 32.11
N VAL A 660 7.28 31.38 33.44
CA VAL A 660 8.33 32.03 34.23
C VAL A 660 9.68 31.53 33.72
N PRO A 661 10.67 32.42 33.49
CA PRO A 661 11.93 31.99 32.94
C PRO A 661 12.67 31.03 33.87
N GLN A 662 13.34 30.05 33.26
CA GLN A 662 14.14 29.07 33.98
C GLN A 662 15.28 29.78 34.72
N VAL A 663 15.34 29.60 36.03
CA VAL A 663 16.36 30.22 36.90
C VAL A 663 17.48 29.23 37.15
N MET A 664 18.68 29.60 36.75
CA MET A 664 19.92 28.84 36.92
C MET A 664 20.75 29.46 38.03
N ARG A 665 21.32 28.64 38.90
CA ARG A 665 22.20 29.11 39.99
C ARG A 665 23.65 28.75 39.71
N PHE A 666 24.51 29.76 39.67
CA PHE A 666 25.95 29.60 39.55
C PHE A 666 26.61 29.89 40.89
N ALA A 667 27.40 28.93 41.39
CA ALA A 667 28.03 29.03 42.70
C ALA A 667 29.22 30.00 42.74
N GLU A 668 29.92 30.17 41.61
CA GLU A 668 31.12 31.00 41.48
C GLU A 668 31.03 31.85 40.20
N PRO A 669 31.62 33.06 40.16
CA PRO A 669 31.86 33.77 38.90
C PRO A 669 33.01 33.09 38.13
N GLY A 670 33.14 33.39 36.84
CA GLY A 670 34.25 32.87 36.04
C GLY A 670 33.85 32.35 34.67
N THR A 671 34.67 31.48 34.09
CA THR A 671 34.39 30.88 32.78
C THR A 671 33.57 29.61 32.98
N HIS A 672 32.47 29.51 32.25
CA HIS A 672 31.54 28.38 32.28
C HIS A 672 31.35 27.82 30.87
N THR A 673 30.95 26.56 30.80
CA THR A 673 30.57 25.90 29.54
C THR A 673 29.09 25.57 29.57
N LEU A 674 28.41 25.91 28.48
CA LEU A 674 27.03 25.54 28.19
C LEU A 674 27.04 24.51 27.07
N ARG A 675 26.44 23.34 27.28
CA ARG A 675 26.14 22.39 26.21
C ARG A 675 24.64 22.39 25.94
N ILE A 676 24.27 22.35 24.66
CA ILE A 676 22.91 22.10 24.21
C ILE A 676 22.84 20.78 23.43
N GLN A 677 21.78 20.00 23.61
CA GLN A 677 21.54 18.74 22.90
C GLN A 677 20.12 18.73 22.30
N PRO A 678 19.88 18.06 21.16
CA PRO A 678 18.55 17.94 20.61
C PRO A 678 17.59 17.26 21.59
N ARG A 679 16.33 17.69 21.57
CA ARG A 679 15.26 17.00 22.26
C ARG A 679 14.12 16.70 21.32
N HIS A 680 13.65 17.70 20.57
CA HIS A 680 12.56 17.55 19.62
C HIS A 680 13.00 17.84 18.18
N ARG A 681 12.04 18.20 17.32
CA ARG A 681 12.24 18.42 15.89
C ARG A 681 13.25 19.54 15.60
N GLY A 682 13.76 19.57 14.37
CA GLY A 682 14.67 20.58 13.88
C GLY A 682 14.18 22.01 14.09
N HIS A 683 15.06 22.90 14.53
CA HIS A 683 14.75 24.32 14.77
C HIS A 683 16.02 25.19 14.75
N PHE A 684 15.82 26.50 14.82
CA PHE A 684 16.89 27.48 14.71
C PHE A 684 17.01 28.30 15.98
N LEU A 685 18.21 28.38 16.54
CA LEU A 685 18.58 29.22 17.68
C LEU A 685 19.53 30.31 17.19
N ASP A 686 19.23 31.59 17.39
CA ASP A 686 20.18 32.67 17.08
C ASP A 686 20.87 33.24 18.33
N GLU A 687 20.22 33.17 19.49
CA GLU A 687 20.72 33.82 20.70
C GLU A 687 20.28 33.14 22.01
N ILE A 688 21.18 33.12 23.00
CA ILE A 688 20.91 32.75 24.39
C ILE A 688 21.35 33.89 25.31
N ARG A 689 20.52 34.25 26.29
CA ARG A 689 20.84 35.26 27.30
C ARG A 689 20.71 34.73 28.71
N LEU A 690 21.63 35.18 29.57
CA LEU A 690 21.55 35.02 31.02
C LEU A 690 21.40 36.40 31.67
N THR A 691 20.28 36.60 32.36
CA THR A 691 19.96 37.86 33.03
C THR A 691 19.91 37.65 34.54
N PRO A 692 20.67 38.39 35.36
CA PRO A 692 20.58 38.30 36.81
C PRO A 692 19.13 38.51 37.29
N VAL A 693 18.59 37.61 38.13
CA VAL A 693 17.18 37.67 38.57
C VAL A 693 16.85 38.98 39.29
N ASN A 694 17.82 39.60 39.96
CA ASN A 694 17.67 40.89 40.63
C ASN A 694 17.65 42.11 39.69
N ALA A 695 18.07 41.96 38.43
CA ALA A 695 18.10 43.05 37.46
C ALA A 695 16.71 43.34 36.86
N VAL A 696 15.87 42.30 36.74
CA VAL A 696 14.47 42.42 36.30
C VAL A 696 13.62 41.48 37.15
N PRO A 697 12.88 42.01 38.16
CA PRO A 697 12.01 41.19 39.00
C PRO A 697 10.91 40.52 38.17
N LEU A 698 10.77 39.21 38.30
CA LEU A 698 9.72 38.42 37.62
C LEU A 698 8.37 38.74 38.28
N ASN A 699 7.53 39.55 37.62
CA ASN A 699 6.16 39.90 38.02
C ASN A 699 5.14 39.36 36.99
N ASP A 700 3.82 39.45 37.25
CA ASP A 700 2.75 38.90 36.38
C ASP A 700 2.57 39.63 35.02
N GLN A 701 3.63 40.18 34.43
CA GLN A 701 3.61 40.85 33.13
C GLN A 701 3.74 39.83 31.96
N PRO A 702 3.27 40.17 30.74
CA PRO A 702 3.41 39.31 29.57
C PRO A 702 4.89 39.00 29.25
N ALA A 703 5.19 37.76 28.83
CA ALA A 703 6.56 37.29 28.62
C ALA A 703 7.34 38.10 27.58
N ASP A 704 6.69 38.59 26.52
CA ASP A 704 7.35 39.42 25.50
C ASP A 704 7.84 40.77 26.06
N ALA A 705 7.09 41.37 26.98
CA ALA A 705 7.45 42.63 27.63
C ALA A 705 8.56 42.43 28.67
N LEU A 706 8.54 41.29 29.38
CA LEU A 706 9.62 40.87 30.28
C LEU A 706 10.89 40.51 29.52
N ALA A 707 10.77 39.87 28.36
CA ALA A 707 11.87 39.49 27.51
C ALA A 707 12.66 40.73 27.10
N GLU A 708 12.06 41.75 26.48
CA GLU A 708 12.79 42.95 26.03
C GLU A 708 13.51 43.70 27.17
N ALA A 709 12.91 43.81 28.37
CA ALA A 709 13.56 44.41 29.53
C ALA A 709 14.69 43.54 30.10
N ALA A 710 14.48 42.22 30.20
CA ALA A 710 15.48 41.26 30.67
C ALA A 710 16.65 41.11 29.68
N VAL A 711 16.34 41.19 28.39
CA VAL A 711 17.26 41.21 27.24
C VAL A 711 18.18 42.43 27.36
N ALA A 712 17.63 43.63 27.58
CA ALA A 712 18.45 44.84 27.76
C ALA A 712 19.37 44.78 29.00
N ALA A 713 18.98 44.02 30.04
CA ALA A 713 19.73 43.86 31.29
C ALA A 713 20.61 42.60 31.35
N ALA A 714 20.76 41.86 30.26
CA ALA A 714 21.48 40.60 30.24
C ALA A 714 22.97 40.78 30.59
N ALA A 715 23.47 39.94 31.48
CA ALA A 715 24.89 39.92 31.88
C ALA A 715 25.73 39.08 30.93
N VAL A 716 25.12 38.12 30.24
CA VAL A 716 25.77 37.26 29.23
C VAL A 716 24.86 37.18 28.01
N VAL A 717 25.47 37.31 26.83
CA VAL A 717 24.84 37.10 25.53
C VAL A 717 25.70 36.10 24.77
N LEU A 718 25.10 35.00 24.34
CA LEU A 718 25.71 33.97 23.50
C LEU A 718 24.97 33.94 22.18
N ARG A 719 25.65 34.26 21.09
CA ARG A 719 25.09 34.18 19.74
C ARG A 719 25.38 32.83 19.13
N ALA A 720 24.60 32.45 18.12
CA ALA A 720 24.86 31.24 17.34
C ALA A 720 26.32 31.11 16.88
N GLU A 721 26.95 32.22 16.48
CA GLU A 721 28.36 32.27 16.05
C GLU A 721 29.39 32.04 17.16
N ASP A 722 28.99 32.14 18.44
CA ASP A 722 29.87 31.92 19.60
C ASP A 722 30.04 30.42 19.94
N ALA A 723 29.28 29.54 19.29
CA ALA A 723 29.40 28.10 19.46
C ALA A 723 30.82 27.62 19.11
N ARG A 724 31.49 26.97 20.08
CA ARG A 724 32.88 26.51 19.96
C ARG A 724 32.99 25.08 19.45
N THR A 725 32.01 24.25 19.81
CA THR A 725 31.92 22.86 19.37
C THR A 725 30.57 22.66 18.70
N LEU A 726 30.57 22.10 17.48
CA LEU A 726 29.38 21.61 16.79
C LEU A 726 29.62 20.13 16.45
N ALA A 727 28.90 19.23 17.11
CA ALA A 727 28.99 17.79 16.89
C ALA A 727 27.73 17.29 16.16
N GLY A 728 27.89 16.20 15.40
CA GLY A 728 26.80 15.57 14.65
C GLY A 728 26.21 16.48 13.58
N ALA A 729 24.89 16.62 13.58
CA ALA A 729 24.14 17.35 12.55
C ALA A 729 23.91 18.84 12.86
N TYR A 730 24.46 19.40 13.95
CA TYR A 730 24.42 20.84 14.19
C TYR A 730 25.15 21.63 13.09
N ARG A 731 24.54 22.73 12.62
CA ARG A 731 25.11 23.59 11.58
C ARG A 731 24.93 25.05 11.91
N LEU A 732 25.97 25.85 11.71
CA LEU A 732 25.84 27.31 11.71
C LEU A 732 25.46 27.78 10.30
N LEU A 733 24.34 28.46 10.15
CA LEU A 733 23.77 28.86 8.87
C LEU A 733 23.62 30.38 8.81
N ASP A 734 23.72 30.94 7.60
CA ASP A 734 23.35 32.33 7.35
C ASP A 734 21.82 32.45 7.28
N ASP A 735 21.23 33.27 8.14
CA ASP A 735 19.78 33.50 8.22
C ASP A 735 19.53 35.00 8.41
N ARG A 736 18.87 35.62 7.42
CA ARG A 736 18.60 37.07 7.43
C ARG A 736 17.57 37.49 8.47
N GLY A 737 16.74 36.56 8.95
CA GLY A 737 15.78 36.80 10.03
C GLY A 737 16.42 36.79 11.42
N ALA A 738 17.62 36.21 11.56
CA ALA A 738 18.34 36.15 12.82
C ALA A 738 18.99 37.51 13.17
N ARG A 739 19.08 37.83 14.47
CA ARG A 739 19.55 39.14 14.96
C ARG A 739 20.98 39.50 14.53
N ALA A 740 21.85 38.51 14.35
CA ALA A 740 23.23 38.67 13.89
C ALA A 740 23.46 38.17 12.45
N GLY A 741 22.40 37.87 11.70
CA GLY A 741 22.48 37.30 10.36
C GLY A 741 22.90 35.82 10.32
N LYS A 742 23.03 35.16 11.48
CA LYS A 742 23.41 33.76 11.63
C LYS A 742 22.53 33.07 12.66
N ALA A 743 22.21 31.80 12.40
CA ALA A 743 21.48 30.94 13.31
C ALA A 743 22.15 29.56 13.40
N LEU A 744 22.05 28.95 14.58
CA LEU A 744 22.46 27.59 14.83
C LEU A 744 21.27 26.67 14.56
N TYR A 745 21.38 25.81 13.56
CA TYR A 745 20.44 24.73 13.32
C TYR A 745 20.67 23.63 14.35
N ILE A 746 19.61 23.32 15.10
CA ILE A 746 19.50 22.24 16.05
C ILE A 746 18.75 21.11 15.33
N PRO A 747 19.37 19.93 15.11
CA PRO A 747 18.77 18.86 14.32
C PRO A 747 17.74 18.05 15.11
N SER A 748 16.84 17.33 14.43
CA SER A 748 16.13 16.17 15.01
C SER A 748 17.10 14.98 15.13
N GLU A 749 17.01 14.19 16.20
CA GLU A 749 17.65 12.86 16.22
C GLU A 749 16.84 11.90 15.33
N THR A 750 17.52 11.25 14.38
CA THR A 750 16.87 10.41 13.37
C THR A 750 17.54 9.05 13.25
N ARG A 751 16.75 8.04 12.88
CA ARG A 751 17.21 6.70 12.53
C ARG A 751 16.91 6.44 11.06
N GLU A 752 17.93 6.10 10.27
CA GLU A 752 17.74 5.61 8.90
C GLU A 752 16.99 4.28 8.93
N VAL A 753 15.91 4.18 8.14
CA VAL A 753 15.05 2.98 8.10
C VAL A 753 14.99 2.34 6.72
N VAL A 754 15.16 3.13 5.65
CA VAL A 754 15.34 2.58 4.29
C VAL A 754 16.82 2.63 3.96
N PRO A 755 17.52 1.49 3.70
CA PRO A 755 18.96 1.45 3.50
C PRO A 755 19.41 1.86 2.10
N VAL A 756 20.64 2.37 1.98
CA VAL A 756 21.22 2.74 0.68
C VAL A 756 21.72 1.45 0.07
N GLN A 757 21.33 1.20 -1.17
CA GLN A 757 21.90 0.11 -1.95
C GLN A 757 22.89 0.68 -2.96
N THR A 758 23.90 -0.11 -3.31
CA THR A 758 24.88 0.24 -4.34
C THR A 758 24.90 -0.86 -5.37
N LYS A 759 24.71 -0.49 -6.63
CA LYS A 759 24.79 -1.39 -7.78
C LYS A 759 25.73 -0.78 -8.82
N ASP A 760 26.38 -1.66 -9.56
CA ASP A 760 27.07 -1.31 -10.79
C ASP A 760 26.09 -1.47 -11.96
N GLY A 761 26.39 -0.88 -13.10
CA GLY A 761 25.53 -0.96 -14.27
C GLY A 761 26.05 -0.17 -15.45
N ARG A 762 25.34 -0.25 -16.56
CA ARG A 762 25.63 0.51 -17.79
C ARG A 762 24.39 1.26 -18.25
N ARG A 763 24.63 2.27 -19.08
CA ARG A 763 23.59 2.92 -19.87
C ARG A 763 23.98 2.88 -21.33
N THR A 764 23.00 2.77 -22.21
CA THR A 764 23.21 2.64 -23.66
C THR A 764 22.12 3.36 -24.42
N ASP A 765 22.51 4.00 -25.52
CA ASP A 765 21.59 4.55 -26.53
C ASP A 765 21.51 3.62 -27.76
N GLY A 766 22.09 2.43 -27.68
CA GLY A 766 22.16 1.45 -28.76
C GLY A 766 21.43 0.16 -28.43
N THR A 767 22.09 -0.97 -28.70
CA THR A 767 21.52 -2.30 -28.52
C THR A 767 22.36 -3.11 -27.56
N SER A 768 21.69 -3.78 -26.62
CA SER A 768 22.29 -4.80 -25.75
C SER A 768 21.77 -6.18 -26.13
N GLU A 769 22.66 -7.16 -26.21
CA GLU A 769 22.32 -8.55 -26.44
C GLU A 769 22.95 -9.44 -25.38
N PHE A 770 22.20 -10.44 -24.91
CA PHE A 770 22.67 -11.41 -23.91
C PHE A 770 21.85 -12.70 -23.99
N THR A 771 22.38 -13.78 -23.44
CA THR A 771 21.73 -15.09 -23.38
C THR A 771 21.28 -15.35 -21.96
N LEU A 772 20.04 -15.82 -21.75
CA LEU A 772 19.55 -16.25 -20.43
C LEU A 772 19.02 -17.67 -20.50
N ARG A 773 19.30 -18.46 -19.47
CA ARG A 773 18.72 -19.79 -19.27
C ARG A 773 17.28 -19.68 -18.79
N ILE A 774 16.45 -20.58 -19.31
CA ILE A 774 15.04 -20.70 -18.93
C ILE A 774 14.68 -22.17 -18.76
N ASP A 775 13.53 -22.43 -18.14
CA ASP A 775 13.03 -23.78 -17.98
C ASP A 775 12.49 -24.29 -19.33
N PRO A 776 12.95 -25.44 -19.87
CA PRO A 776 12.41 -25.98 -21.13
C PRO A 776 10.91 -26.31 -21.07
N ASP A 777 10.39 -26.60 -19.88
CA ASP A 777 8.98 -26.90 -19.63
C ASP A 777 8.18 -25.64 -19.23
N ASN A 778 8.73 -24.44 -19.47
CA ASN A 778 8.06 -23.18 -19.13
C ASN A 778 6.69 -23.01 -19.81
N HIS A 779 5.78 -22.36 -19.08
CA HIS A 779 4.50 -21.84 -19.56
C HIS A 779 4.56 -20.33 -19.82
N GLY A 780 5.75 -19.84 -20.17
CA GLY A 780 6.05 -18.43 -20.40
C GLY A 780 7.22 -17.96 -19.56
N VAL A 781 7.81 -16.84 -19.95
CA VAL A 781 8.95 -16.23 -19.23
C VAL A 781 8.66 -14.76 -18.98
N MET A 782 8.93 -14.33 -17.75
CA MET A 782 9.00 -12.93 -17.37
C MET A 782 10.47 -12.52 -17.26
N LEU A 783 10.85 -11.44 -17.94
CA LEU A 783 12.11 -10.75 -17.67
C LEU A 783 11.86 -9.69 -16.59
N ARG A 784 12.81 -9.56 -15.67
CA ARG A 784 12.88 -8.42 -14.76
C ARG A 784 14.19 -7.68 -14.98
N ARG A 785 14.14 -6.36 -14.98
CA ARG A 785 15.32 -5.50 -15.09
C ARG A 785 15.34 -4.53 -13.92
N THR A 786 16.44 -4.50 -13.18
CA THR A 786 16.72 -3.40 -12.27
C THR A 786 17.31 -2.24 -13.08
N LEU A 787 16.69 -1.07 -12.97
CA LEU A 787 17.02 0.14 -13.72
C LEU A 787 17.33 1.33 -12.80
N ASP A 788 17.98 2.33 -13.39
CA ASP A 788 18.23 3.64 -12.79
C ASP A 788 17.18 4.65 -13.28
N TYR A 789 16.21 4.95 -12.42
CA TYR A 789 15.01 5.72 -12.77
C TYR A 789 15.25 7.23 -12.91
N GLN A 790 16.49 7.70 -12.79
CA GLN A 790 16.83 9.09 -13.12
C GLN A 790 16.61 9.44 -14.60
N TYR A 791 16.71 8.44 -15.47
CA TYR A 791 16.47 8.64 -16.89
C TYR A 791 15.01 8.42 -17.23
N PRO A 792 14.36 9.39 -17.90
CA PRO A 792 12.93 9.36 -18.12
C PRO A 792 12.50 8.37 -19.20
N ASN A 793 11.28 7.85 -19.06
CA ASN A 793 10.52 7.17 -20.12
C ASN A 793 11.33 6.08 -20.84
N GLN A 794 12.05 5.24 -20.08
CA GLN A 794 12.97 4.26 -20.65
C GLN A 794 12.21 3.22 -21.46
N ARG A 795 12.59 3.06 -22.73
CA ARG A 795 11.89 2.19 -23.68
C ARG A 795 12.86 1.43 -24.58
N ALA A 796 12.57 0.15 -24.79
CA ALA A 796 13.31 -0.71 -25.71
C ALA A 796 12.38 -1.64 -26.49
N ARG A 797 12.73 -1.95 -27.75
CA ARG A 797 12.17 -3.08 -28.48
C ARG A 797 12.89 -4.34 -28.06
N ILE A 798 12.13 -5.35 -27.69
CA ILE A 798 12.67 -6.63 -27.23
C ILE A 798 12.53 -7.63 -28.38
N TRP A 799 13.66 -8.23 -28.74
CA TRP A 799 13.72 -9.33 -29.69
C TRP A 799 14.25 -10.58 -29.01
N ILE A 800 13.70 -11.73 -29.41
CA ILE A 800 14.09 -13.04 -28.89
C ILE A 800 14.50 -13.94 -30.05
N ALA A 801 15.59 -14.67 -29.85
CA ALA A 801 15.98 -15.79 -30.71
C ALA A 801 16.17 -17.04 -29.85
N ALA A 802 15.74 -18.19 -30.39
CA ALA A 802 16.08 -19.49 -29.82
C ALA A 802 17.60 -19.70 -29.86
N VAL A 803 18.16 -20.37 -28.85
CA VAL A 803 19.59 -20.72 -28.83
C VAL A 803 19.73 -22.15 -29.33
N GLY A 804 20.48 -22.34 -30.42
CA GLY A 804 20.75 -23.67 -30.98
C GLY A 804 21.67 -24.52 -30.08
N GLU A 805 21.74 -25.82 -30.35
CA GLU A 805 22.66 -26.74 -29.65
C GLU A 805 24.14 -26.33 -29.81
N ASP A 806 24.47 -25.58 -30.86
CA ASP A 806 25.79 -25.01 -31.14
C ASP A 806 26.07 -23.70 -30.39
N GLY A 807 25.11 -23.21 -29.60
CA GLY A 807 25.18 -21.97 -28.83
C GLY A 807 24.87 -20.71 -29.64
N ASN A 808 24.58 -20.82 -30.94
CA ASN A 808 24.30 -19.66 -31.78
C ASN A 808 22.80 -19.27 -31.73
N PRO A 809 22.47 -17.97 -31.80
CA PRO A 809 21.08 -17.54 -31.92
C PRO A 809 20.51 -17.91 -33.28
N GLY A 810 19.29 -18.43 -33.30
CA GLY A 810 18.48 -18.62 -34.49
C GLY A 810 17.89 -17.31 -35.02
N ASP A 811 16.73 -17.40 -35.69
CA ASP A 811 16.05 -16.23 -36.24
C ASP A 811 15.49 -15.32 -35.13
N TRP A 812 15.78 -14.02 -35.23
CA TRP A 812 15.26 -13.00 -34.34
C TRP A 812 13.78 -12.71 -34.61
N ARG A 813 12.97 -12.69 -33.55
CA ARG A 813 11.56 -12.34 -33.59
C ARG A 813 11.26 -11.24 -32.57
N GLU A 814 10.48 -10.24 -32.95
CA GLU A 814 10.07 -9.18 -32.03
C GLU A 814 9.09 -9.76 -30.99
N ALA A 815 9.39 -9.56 -29.71
CA ALA A 815 8.55 -9.97 -28.60
C ALA A 815 7.61 -8.84 -28.15
N GLY A 816 7.99 -7.59 -28.37
CA GLY A 816 7.21 -6.41 -28.02
C GLY A 816 8.08 -5.26 -27.54
N VAL A 817 7.47 -4.31 -26.84
CA VAL A 817 8.13 -3.09 -26.36
C VAL A 817 8.12 -3.09 -24.85
N TRP A 818 9.29 -3.00 -24.24
CA TRP A 818 9.45 -2.81 -22.80
C TRP A 818 9.53 -1.32 -22.50
N TYR A 819 8.63 -0.83 -21.66
CA TYR A 819 8.50 0.58 -21.33
C TYR A 819 8.29 0.79 -19.84
N GLU A 820 9.03 1.74 -19.27
CA GLU A 820 8.84 2.28 -17.92
C GLU A 820 8.59 3.79 -18.05
N ALA A 821 7.40 4.25 -17.68
CA ALA A 821 7.00 5.65 -17.80
C ALA A 821 7.56 6.52 -16.68
N GLY A 822 7.77 7.81 -16.94
CA GLY A 822 8.19 8.79 -15.93
C GLY A 822 9.68 8.75 -15.59
N ALA A 823 10.06 9.40 -14.48
CA ALA A 823 11.42 9.47 -13.93
C ALA A 823 11.38 9.73 -12.42
N ASP A 824 12.56 9.76 -11.78
CA ASP A 824 12.73 10.28 -10.42
C ASP A 824 12.32 11.76 -10.29
N THR A 825 12.41 12.52 -11.38
CA THR A 825 11.85 13.86 -11.53
C THR A 825 10.45 13.82 -12.12
N HIS A 826 9.49 14.45 -11.45
CA HIS A 826 8.07 14.44 -11.83
C HIS A 826 7.39 15.79 -11.62
N LEU A 827 6.16 15.93 -12.12
CA LEU A 827 5.31 17.11 -11.91
C LEU A 827 4.51 16.93 -10.62
N TYR A 828 4.69 17.84 -9.67
CA TYR A 828 3.78 18.02 -8.56
C TYR A 828 2.91 19.26 -8.80
N SER A 829 1.60 19.12 -8.66
CA SER A 829 0.68 20.25 -8.82
C SER A 829 -0.52 20.12 -7.90
N ASP A 830 -0.56 20.91 -6.83
CA ASP A 830 -1.72 21.02 -5.96
C ASP A 830 -2.08 22.51 -5.81
N PRO A 831 -2.89 23.06 -6.73
CA PRO A 831 -3.34 24.44 -6.65
C PRO A 831 -4.35 24.63 -5.50
N PRO A 832 -4.49 25.83 -4.92
CA PRO A 832 -5.32 26.05 -3.73
C PRO A 832 -6.82 25.78 -3.94
N GLY A 833 -7.34 26.08 -5.13
CA GLY A 833 -8.73 25.86 -5.49
C GLY A 833 -8.91 24.77 -6.55
N GLU A 834 -10.04 24.06 -6.47
CA GLU A 834 -10.44 23.01 -7.41
C GLU A 834 -10.48 23.44 -8.89
N LEU A 835 -10.76 24.73 -9.16
CA LEU A 835 -10.83 25.30 -10.52
C LEU A 835 -9.60 26.13 -10.88
N ASP A 836 -8.61 26.22 -9.99
CA ASP A 836 -7.39 26.96 -10.26
C ASP A 836 -6.52 26.21 -11.29
N PRO A 837 -5.74 26.93 -12.11
CA PRO A 837 -4.84 26.29 -13.06
C PRO A 837 -3.75 25.48 -12.35
N THR A 838 -3.19 24.51 -13.07
CA THR A 838 -2.07 23.67 -12.65
C THR A 838 -0.92 24.52 -12.12
N ARG A 839 -0.51 24.21 -10.89
CA ARG A 839 0.69 24.78 -10.27
C ARG A 839 1.89 23.92 -10.61
N LYS A 840 2.65 24.32 -11.63
CA LYS A 840 3.81 23.56 -12.13
C LYS A 840 4.98 23.60 -11.13
N THR A 841 5.09 22.58 -10.29
CA THR A 841 6.19 22.40 -9.34
C THR A 841 7.03 21.20 -9.76
N LEU A 842 8.32 21.43 -10.00
CA LEU A 842 9.27 20.35 -10.27
C LEU A 842 9.67 19.70 -8.95
N GLN A 843 9.58 18.37 -8.89
CA GLN A 843 10.12 17.60 -7.76
C GLN A 843 11.06 16.52 -8.27
N THR A 844 12.04 16.13 -7.45
CA THR A 844 12.99 15.06 -7.78
C THR A 844 13.25 14.21 -6.55
N SER A 845 12.97 12.92 -6.67
CA SER A 845 13.25 11.94 -5.64
C SER A 845 14.71 11.48 -5.69
N GLY A 846 15.29 11.20 -4.53
CA GLY A 846 16.59 10.51 -4.44
C GLY A 846 16.51 9.00 -4.68
N ARG A 847 15.30 8.46 -4.89
CA ARG A 847 15.01 7.02 -4.99
C ARG A 847 14.91 6.61 -6.45
N ARG A 848 15.92 5.89 -6.91
CA ARG A 848 16.13 5.62 -8.33
C ARG A 848 16.11 4.15 -8.68
N PHE A 849 16.19 3.24 -7.71
CA PHE A 849 16.11 1.82 -8.03
C PHE A 849 14.67 1.42 -8.33
N ARG A 850 14.49 0.79 -9.50
CA ARG A 850 13.23 0.19 -9.92
C ARG A 850 13.47 -1.18 -10.52
N ASP A 851 12.62 -2.11 -10.17
CA ASP A 851 12.48 -3.38 -10.85
C ASP A 851 11.30 -3.26 -11.82
N SER A 852 11.62 -3.23 -13.11
CA SER A 852 10.63 -3.25 -14.19
C SER A 852 10.50 -4.68 -14.72
N GLU A 853 9.33 -5.06 -15.23
CA GLU A 853 9.03 -6.42 -15.68
C GLU A 853 8.48 -6.44 -17.11
N PHE A 854 8.82 -7.47 -17.88
CA PHE A 854 8.35 -7.67 -19.26
C PHE A 854 7.97 -9.14 -19.49
N LEU A 855 6.78 -9.39 -20.03
CA LEU A 855 6.26 -10.73 -20.30
C LEU A 855 6.56 -11.13 -21.75
N ILE A 856 7.37 -12.16 -21.95
CA ILE A 856 7.71 -12.66 -23.28
C ILE A 856 6.54 -13.51 -23.82
N PRO A 857 6.09 -13.31 -25.07
CA PRO A 857 5.10 -14.16 -25.72
C PRO A 857 5.46 -15.65 -25.63
N LEU A 858 4.48 -16.48 -25.24
CA LEU A 858 4.67 -17.90 -24.94
C LEU A 858 5.31 -18.69 -26.10
N GLU A 859 4.98 -18.32 -27.34
CA GLU A 859 5.50 -18.96 -28.54
C GLU A 859 7.00 -18.73 -28.80
N LEU A 860 7.61 -17.76 -28.11
CA LEU A 860 9.05 -17.45 -28.23
C LEU A 860 9.91 -18.19 -27.21
N THR A 861 9.30 -18.80 -26.19
CA THR A 861 10.03 -19.43 -25.06
C THR A 861 9.76 -20.92 -24.93
N ARG A 862 8.63 -21.42 -25.44
CA ARG A 862 8.21 -22.82 -25.28
C ARG A 862 9.25 -23.80 -25.83
N GLY A 863 9.64 -24.77 -24.99
CA GLY A 863 10.57 -25.84 -25.36
C GLY A 863 12.03 -25.40 -25.49
N GLN A 864 12.36 -24.16 -25.13
CA GLN A 864 13.71 -23.63 -25.15
C GLN A 864 14.33 -23.73 -23.75
N SER A 865 15.58 -24.17 -23.64
CA SER A 865 16.34 -24.16 -22.38
C SER A 865 17.15 -22.86 -22.18
N ALA A 866 17.28 -22.06 -23.22
CA ALA A 866 17.91 -20.75 -23.21
C ALA A 866 17.34 -19.88 -24.33
N ILE A 867 17.35 -18.57 -24.11
CA ILE A 867 16.93 -17.56 -25.09
C ILE A 867 18.02 -16.52 -25.25
N ARG A 868 18.24 -16.07 -26.49
CA ARG A 868 19.02 -14.87 -26.77
C ARG A 868 18.06 -13.69 -26.77
N VAL A 869 18.35 -12.70 -25.94
CA VAL A 869 17.59 -11.46 -25.79
C VAL A 869 18.35 -10.33 -26.47
N ARG A 870 17.65 -9.49 -27.22
CA ARG A 870 18.15 -8.21 -27.72
C ARG A 870 17.23 -7.10 -27.23
N ALA A 871 17.76 -6.19 -26.43
CA ALA A 871 17.11 -4.94 -26.04
C ALA A 871 17.66 -3.82 -26.94
N GLU A 872 16.85 -3.38 -27.89
CA GLU A 872 17.16 -2.27 -28.79
C GLU A 872 16.53 -0.99 -28.20
N PHE A 873 17.36 -0.06 -27.72
CA PHE A 873 16.87 1.21 -27.19
C PHE A 873 15.99 1.93 -28.23
N TRP A 874 14.77 2.26 -27.84
CA TRP A 874 13.80 2.90 -28.70
C TRP A 874 13.32 4.21 -28.05
N PRO A 875 14.04 5.33 -28.27
CA PRO A 875 13.84 6.56 -27.50
C PRO A 875 12.40 7.05 -27.57
N LEU A 876 11.90 7.53 -26.44
CA LEU A 876 10.67 8.30 -26.33
C LEU A 876 11.03 9.68 -25.78
N GLU A 877 11.38 10.60 -26.69
CA GLU A 877 11.64 11.99 -26.32
C GLU A 877 10.30 12.66 -26.00
N ARG A 878 10.09 12.94 -24.72
CA ARG A 878 8.88 13.55 -24.15
C ARG A 878 9.32 14.58 -23.13
N SER A 879 8.79 15.79 -23.22
CA SER A 879 8.99 16.83 -22.20
C SER A 879 8.20 16.50 -20.94
N LEU A 880 8.64 16.99 -19.77
CA LEU A 880 7.91 16.80 -18.52
C LEU A 880 6.58 17.59 -18.52
N TRP A 881 6.60 18.79 -19.11
CA TRP A 881 5.40 19.50 -19.57
C TRP A 881 5.76 20.46 -20.72
N PRO A 882 4.79 21.03 -21.44
CA PRO A 882 5.09 21.92 -22.58
C PRO A 882 6.06 23.04 -22.19
N GLY A 883 7.25 23.05 -22.82
CA GLY A 883 8.32 24.02 -22.56
C GLY A 883 9.30 23.66 -21.45
N GLN A 884 9.13 22.51 -20.76
CA GLN A 884 10.05 22.00 -19.75
C GLN A 884 10.44 20.56 -20.05
N GLU A 885 11.70 20.35 -20.42
CA GLU A 885 12.27 19.01 -20.57
C GLU A 885 12.53 18.35 -19.21
N PHE A 886 12.61 17.02 -19.20
CA PHE A 886 13.18 16.30 -18.07
C PHE A 886 14.66 16.70 -17.87
N PRO A 887 15.20 16.65 -16.64
CA PRO A 887 16.58 17.03 -16.37
C PRO A 887 17.63 16.16 -17.10
N HIS A 888 17.25 14.93 -17.46
CA HIS A 888 18.09 13.98 -18.16
C HIS A 888 17.44 13.55 -19.47
N ARG A 889 18.26 13.36 -20.52
CA ARG A 889 17.81 12.75 -21.77
C ARG A 889 17.49 11.28 -21.52
N THR A 890 16.44 10.77 -22.15
CA THR A 890 16.10 9.34 -22.10
C THR A 890 17.25 8.47 -22.63
N THR A 891 17.51 7.35 -21.96
CA THR A 891 18.51 6.33 -22.30
C THR A 891 18.06 5.00 -21.68
N TRP A 892 18.61 3.88 -22.13
CA TRP A 892 18.33 2.58 -21.54
C TRP A 892 19.37 2.25 -20.47
N THR A 893 18.93 1.97 -19.25
CA THR A 893 19.82 1.59 -18.13
C THR A 893 19.69 0.12 -17.79
N GLU A 894 20.82 -0.50 -17.48
CA GLU A 894 20.96 -1.95 -17.30
C GLU A 894 21.87 -2.21 -16.10
N LEU A 895 21.29 -2.59 -14.97
CA LEU A 895 22.05 -2.95 -13.77
C LEU A 895 22.02 -4.46 -13.56
N GLU A 896 20.84 -5.06 -13.72
CA GLU A 896 20.65 -6.48 -13.55
C GLU A 896 19.48 -6.94 -14.43
N TYR A 897 19.61 -8.11 -15.04
CA TYR A 897 18.53 -8.82 -15.72
C TYR A 897 18.27 -10.14 -15.04
N GLN A 898 17.00 -10.50 -14.88
CA GLN A 898 16.58 -11.80 -14.35
C GLN A 898 15.61 -12.46 -15.33
N ALA A 899 15.77 -13.77 -15.56
CA ALA A 899 14.77 -14.59 -16.23
C ALA A 899 13.97 -15.39 -15.18
N TRP A 900 12.65 -15.32 -15.30
CA TRP A 900 11.71 -16.06 -14.46
C TRP A 900 10.79 -16.91 -15.33
N SER A 901 10.83 -18.22 -15.16
CA SER A 901 10.00 -19.16 -15.91
C SER A 901 8.74 -19.50 -15.12
N TYR A 902 7.58 -19.40 -15.78
CA TYR A 902 6.33 -19.93 -15.23
C TYR A 902 6.34 -21.46 -15.36
N VAL A 903 6.04 -22.17 -14.28
CA VAL A 903 5.96 -23.64 -14.24
C VAL A 903 4.69 -24.06 -13.52
N MET A 904 4.16 -25.25 -13.82
CA MET A 904 3.04 -25.77 -13.04
C MET A 904 3.49 -26.04 -11.60
N PRO A 905 2.73 -25.60 -10.59
CA PRO A 905 3.05 -25.94 -9.22
C PRO A 905 2.89 -27.45 -8.98
N PRO A 906 3.57 -27.98 -7.95
CA PRO A 906 3.48 -29.39 -7.61
C PRO A 906 2.05 -29.79 -7.25
N ASP A 907 1.69 -31.04 -7.53
CA ASP A 907 0.42 -31.62 -7.12
C ASP A 907 0.40 -31.88 -5.61
N PRO A 908 -0.44 -31.16 -4.83
CA PRO A 908 -0.49 -31.33 -3.38
C PRO A 908 -1.10 -32.69 -2.98
N SER A 909 -1.79 -33.38 -3.87
CA SER A 909 -2.33 -34.73 -3.63
C SER A 909 -1.31 -35.85 -3.86
N ALA A 910 -0.19 -35.55 -4.53
CA ALA A 910 0.83 -36.53 -4.88
C ALA A 910 1.95 -36.70 -3.82
N ASN A 911 2.06 -35.77 -2.87
CA ASN A 911 3.08 -35.81 -1.82
C ASN A 911 2.48 -36.32 -0.50
N ASP A 912 2.50 -37.64 -0.31
CA ASP A 912 2.32 -38.30 0.99
C ASP A 912 2.77 -39.78 0.92
N ASP A 913 3.99 -40.02 0.42
CA ASP A 913 4.75 -41.28 0.63
C ASP A 913 6.12 -40.97 1.27
#